data_AF-A0A7S6MSR5-F1
#
_entry.id   AF-A0A7S6MSR5-F1
#
_cell.length_a   1.000
_cell.length_b   1.000
_cell.length_c   1.000
_cell.angle_alpha   90.00
_cell.angle_beta   90.00
_cell.angle_gamma   90.00
#
_symmetry.space_group_name_H-M   'P 1'
#
loop_
_entity.id
_entity.type
_entity.pdbx_description
1 polymer ?
#
loop_
_entity_poly.entity_id
_entity_poly.type
_entity_poly.pdbx_seq_one_letter_code
_entity_poly.pdbx_strand_id
1 'polypeptide(L)'
;MNSNPTTVVVIGGPTAAGKTQVALQLAQHVPVEVVCADSRQVYAMLDIGTAKPTLQEMQTCPHHLFSVVDPANTVTAGEYATWVRTIIATHADPATVLLLVGGTGLYIQAALDGLSSHGRNTSQSTRDFVNSERERLGATGLYQWLQKVDPAAAAHYPDKNPRRVQRALEFILENDRPFSEILETPADAVQANVHYFSIYLDTSELNKRIEDRCNAMWNDGIVEETQNLLSHGIQPQQQSLRTIGYEQVLQYLGYGEQLSRTDAIERHIVATRQYAKRQRTWFRSDTRYQWLHAATAVSQILHNIAVTVCVLALLAIGHVTAAPAATDSTRLPPLPAIPTQFDSAQAIALFKKYADSVLNSDAFKGADVSCQIWNLRTNKLLFERNPTQNLTPASTTKLFTTAAAYHALGSGGALVTELRMNGRLNSDGVLDGDLYLVGCGDAMLSVNDMEYLADQAYRMGLRKVRGKLYADDSFFDHVGNRAVYSGDFEDVQHTAPVYPLSLNEGSVSVVVSASRKGTVSVQVLPNTTAVVVQVAPAVRQNRRRKKRSSLSVSQTVLKDGRVQITVTGAPRPNRTQTFHITVQKPALVAVGVLESRLQAGGIQVNAGIGVKAAPQSSRILSQIQRPLSEYCSVVNKRSHNFYAEQLFKFVGGRYGGRTNTADVARKAILATLDSLRVPHRGMILNDGSGLSRRNRVCAATEVDLLKAVWKQPYGTEFYHTLSVAGVDGTIRRRLAGTIAAEYVFAKTGTLRNTSSLAGYAVTLDGEDWCFSIISNGPNPSAYKKAENLLAIRMAGFSYNPLVTERTPVSGSKLRYERGSGTGSSEDEFIDDGSEE
;
A
#
# COMPACT_ATOMS: atom_id res chain seq x y z
N MET A 1 -25.60 -40.76 -24.38
CA MET A 1 -24.68 -39.73 -23.87
C MET A 1 -25.49 -38.86 -22.93
N ASN A 2 -25.13 -38.84 -21.64
CA ASN A 2 -25.90 -38.20 -20.57
C ASN A 2 -26.23 -36.75 -20.95
N SER A 3 -27.52 -36.44 -21.05
CA SER A 3 -28.04 -35.19 -21.58
C SER A 3 -28.18 -34.06 -20.55
N ASN A 4 -27.60 -34.21 -19.35
CA ASN A 4 -27.60 -33.18 -18.32
C ASN A 4 -26.16 -32.79 -17.94
N PRO A 5 -25.79 -31.50 -17.98
CA PRO A 5 -24.46 -31.04 -17.60
C PRO A 5 -24.21 -31.22 -16.10
N THR A 6 -23.02 -31.71 -15.73
CA THR A 6 -22.57 -31.86 -14.33
C THR A 6 -22.71 -30.54 -13.58
N THR A 7 -23.26 -30.56 -12.36
CA THR A 7 -23.35 -29.37 -11.51
C THR A 7 -22.12 -29.25 -10.63
N VAL A 8 -21.42 -28.13 -10.76
CA VAL A 8 -20.22 -27.80 -9.97
C VAL A 8 -20.51 -26.55 -9.13
N VAL A 9 -20.22 -26.61 -7.85
CA VAL A 9 -20.40 -25.49 -6.92
C VAL A 9 -19.05 -25.09 -6.35
N VAL A 10 -18.63 -23.88 -6.65
CA VAL A 10 -17.38 -23.31 -6.16
C VAL A 10 -17.63 -22.65 -4.81
N ILE A 11 -16.86 -23.05 -3.79
CA ILE A 11 -16.84 -22.42 -2.47
C ILE A 11 -15.45 -21.79 -2.28
N GLY A 12 -15.33 -20.54 -2.74
CA GLY A 12 -14.16 -19.69 -2.65
C GLY A 12 -14.12 -18.82 -1.40
N GLY A 13 -13.09 -17.96 -1.28
CA GLY A 13 -12.95 -16.98 -0.20
C GLY A 13 -11.65 -17.10 0.61
N PRO A 14 -11.36 -16.12 1.50
CA PRO A 14 -10.11 -16.08 2.27
C PRO A 14 -9.90 -17.30 3.17
N THR A 15 -8.65 -17.61 3.49
CA THR A 15 -8.30 -18.57 4.54
C THR A 15 -8.96 -18.18 5.86
N ALA A 16 -9.29 -19.18 6.70
CA ALA A 16 -10.06 -19.04 7.95
C ALA A 16 -11.53 -18.56 7.81
N ALA A 17 -12.06 -18.33 6.60
CA ALA A 17 -13.46 -17.95 6.40
C ALA A 17 -14.50 -19.04 6.70
N GLY A 18 -14.08 -20.30 6.91
CA GLY A 18 -14.98 -21.42 7.19
C GLY A 18 -15.46 -22.21 5.97
N LYS A 19 -14.79 -22.10 4.82
CA LYS A 19 -15.15 -22.80 3.56
C LYS A 19 -15.35 -24.31 3.75
N THR A 20 -14.40 -24.98 4.40
CA THR A 20 -14.47 -26.43 4.69
C THR A 20 -15.70 -26.76 5.55
N GLN A 21 -15.97 -25.96 6.58
CA GLN A 21 -17.13 -26.16 7.44
C GLN A 21 -18.45 -26.03 6.66
N VAL A 22 -18.55 -25.06 5.76
CA VAL A 22 -19.73 -24.90 4.89
C VAL A 22 -19.90 -26.13 3.98
N ALA A 23 -18.82 -26.65 3.39
CA ALA A 23 -18.87 -27.84 2.55
C ALA A 23 -19.35 -29.09 3.32
N LEU A 24 -18.81 -29.31 4.53
CA LEU A 24 -19.21 -30.43 5.39
C LEU A 24 -20.66 -30.29 5.87
N GLN A 25 -21.14 -29.07 6.14
CA GLN A 25 -22.54 -28.84 6.49
C GLN A 25 -23.47 -29.07 5.29
N LEU A 26 -23.04 -28.72 4.06
CA LEU A 26 -23.80 -29.03 2.85
C LEU A 26 -23.94 -30.53 2.63
N ALA A 27 -22.89 -31.31 2.90
CA ALA A 27 -22.92 -32.78 2.80
C ALA A 27 -23.97 -33.44 3.69
N GLN A 28 -24.42 -32.77 4.75
CA GLN A 28 -25.50 -33.26 5.62
C GLN A 28 -26.90 -33.10 5.00
N HIS A 29 -27.04 -32.29 3.95
CA HIS A 29 -28.33 -31.92 3.36
C HIS A 29 -28.51 -32.47 1.94
N VAL A 30 -27.43 -32.57 1.17
CA VAL A 30 -27.44 -33.07 -0.22
C VAL A 30 -26.21 -33.96 -0.47
N PRO A 31 -26.30 -34.96 -1.36
CA PRO A 31 -25.14 -35.74 -1.77
C PRO A 31 -24.12 -34.84 -2.45
N VAL A 32 -22.90 -34.81 -1.90
CA VAL A 32 -21.80 -33.99 -2.42
C VAL A 32 -20.49 -34.75 -2.43
N GLU A 33 -19.59 -34.35 -3.33
CA GLU A 33 -18.18 -34.74 -3.31
C GLU A 33 -17.33 -33.47 -3.28
N VAL A 34 -16.36 -33.42 -2.37
CA VAL A 34 -15.49 -32.25 -2.19
C VAL A 34 -14.23 -32.42 -3.02
N VAL A 35 -13.94 -31.45 -3.89
CA VAL A 35 -12.69 -31.35 -4.66
C VAL A 35 -11.85 -30.22 -4.07
N CYS A 36 -10.65 -30.54 -3.59
CA CYS A 36 -9.73 -29.56 -3.01
C CYS A 36 -9.27 -28.54 -4.05
N ALA A 37 -9.50 -27.24 -3.79
CA ALA A 37 -9.00 -26.12 -4.59
C ALA A 37 -8.04 -25.20 -3.83
N ASP A 38 -7.28 -25.77 -2.88
CA ASP A 38 -6.18 -25.09 -2.20
C ASP A 38 -4.84 -25.66 -2.65
N SER A 39 -3.98 -24.79 -3.19
CA SER A 39 -2.66 -25.16 -3.74
C SER A 39 -1.69 -25.79 -2.74
N ARG A 40 -2.00 -25.77 -1.43
CA ARG A 40 -1.14 -26.31 -0.39
C ARG A 40 -1.66 -27.62 0.18
N GLN A 41 -2.98 -27.79 0.25
CA GLN A 41 -3.62 -29.01 0.77
C GLN A 41 -3.47 -30.23 -0.16
N VAL A 42 -3.05 -30.02 -1.42
CA VAL A 42 -2.72 -31.08 -2.37
C VAL A 42 -1.45 -31.87 -2.00
N TYR A 43 -0.53 -31.29 -1.22
CA TYR A 43 0.72 -31.95 -0.83
C TYR A 43 0.51 -32.91 0.33
N ALA A 44 1.03 -34.14 0.24
CA ALA A 44 1.02 -35.10 1.35
C ALA A 44 1.85 -34.58 2.55
N MET A 45 1.64 -35.14 3.75
CA MET A 45 2.39 -34.82 4.98
C MET A 45 2.30 -33.36 5.50
N LEU A 46 1.72 -32.43 4.74
CA LEU A 46 1.53 -31.02 5.12
C LEU A 46 0.14 -30.81 5.76
N ASP A 47 -0.18 -31.50 6.84
CA ASP A 47 -1.54 -31.61 7.37
C ASP A 47 -1.90 -30.43 8.30
N ILE A 48 -1.10 -30.19 9.33
CA ILE A 48 -1.32 -29.14 10.35
C ILE A 48 -1.13 -27.76 9.72
N GLY A 49 0.01 -27.50 9.09
CA GLY A 49 0.32 -26.18 8.54
C GLY A 49 -0.59 -25.72 7.40
N THR A 50 -1.36 -26.62 6.79
CA THR A 50 -2.37 -26.26 5.76
C THR A 50 -3.82 -26.39 6.26
N ALA A 51 -4.01 -26.86 7.50
CA ALA A 51 -5.28 -27.25 8.10
C ALA A 51 -6.13 -28.08 7.14
N LYS A 52 -5.63 -29.25 6.75
CA LYS A 52 -6.44 -30.22 6.00
C LYS A 52 -7.62 -30.68 6.86
N PRO A 53 -8.74 -31.10 6.23
CA PRO A 53 -9.79 -31.79 6.94
C PRO A 53 -9.22 -33.00 7.68
N THR A 54 -9.74 -33.27 8.87
CA THR A 54 -9.38 -34.47 9.63
C THR A 54 -9.92 -35.73 8.95
N LEU A 55 -9.40 -36.90 9.30
CA LEU A 55 -9.93 -38.18 8.79
C LEU A 55 -11.43 -38.35 9.09
N GLN A 56 -11.90 -37.87 10.24
CA GLN A 56 -13.31 -37.90 10.61
C GLN A 56 -14.17 -37.00 9.70
N GLU A 57 -13.68 -35.82 9.34
CA GLU A 57 -14.36 -34.92 8.39
C GLU A 57 -14.35 -35.51 6.98
N MET A 58 -13.25 -36.14 6.56
CA MET A 58 -13.16 -36.80 5.26
C MET A 58 -14.07 -38.02 5.13
N GLN A 59 -14.52 -38.62 6.23
CA GLN A 59 -15.49 -39.73 6.21
C GLN A 59 -16.93 -39.26 5.98
N THR A 60 -17.24 -37.97 6.10
CA THR A 60 -18.61 -37.44 5.94
C THR A 60 -19.10 -37.44 4.50
N CYS A 61 -18.18 -37.31 3.54
CA CYS A 61 -18.44 -37.36 2.10
C CYS A 61 -17.13 -37.62 1.33
N PRO A 62 -17.16 -38.07 0.07
CA PRO A 62 -15.94 -38.28 -0.71
C PRO A 62 -15.14 -36.98 -0.87
N HIS A 63 -13.82 -37.06 -0.67
CA HIS A 63 -12.88 -35.96 -0.82
C HIS A 63 -11.82 -36.30 -1.87
N HIS A 64 -11.61 -35.39 -2.82
CA HIS A 64 -10.67 -35.53 -3.94
C HIS A 64 -9.54 -34.52 -3.84
N LEU A 65 -8.37 -34.91 -4.36
CA LEU A 65 -7.18 -34.06 -4.52
C LEU A 65 -6.58 -33.50 -3.21
N PHE A 66 -6.80 -34.18 -2.08
CA PHE A 66 -6.04 -33.96 -0.85
C PHE A 66 -4.85 -34.94 -0.80
N SER A 67 -3.67 -34.45 -0.41
CA SER A 67 -2.47 -35.29 -0.23
C SER A 67 -2.06 -36.14 -1.45
N VAL A 68 -2.33 -35.66 -2.67
CA VAL A 68 -2.04 -36.37 -3.93
C VAL A 68 -0.65 -36.07 -4.51
N VAL A 69 0.07 -35.10 -3.94
CA VAL A 69 1.39 -34.68 -4.41
C VAL A 69 2.45 -34.93 -3.34
N ASP A 70 3.55 -35.59 -3.72
CA ASP A 70 4.73 -35.72 -2.85
C ASP A 70 5.34 -34.33 -2.55
N PRO A 71 5.65 -33.98 -1.29
CA PRO A 71 6.29 -32.70 -0.92
C PRO A 71 7.61 -32.38 -1.63
N ALA A 72 8.32 -33.39 -2.17
CA ALA A 72 9.54 -33.20 -2.95
C ALA A 72 9.27 -32.72 -4.38
N ASN A 73 8.05 -32.90 -4.88
CA ASN A 73 7.64 -32.54 -6.23
C ASN A 73 7.01 -31.14 -6.27
N THR A 74 6.80 -30.62 -7.47
CA THR A 74 6.08 -29.36 -7.69
C THR A 74 4.86 -29.61 -8.57
N VAL A 75 3.76 -28.90 -8.29
CA VAL A 75 2.54 -28.98 -9.08
C VAL A 75 2.15 -27.61 -9.63
N THR A 76 1.82 -27.60 -10.92
CA THR A 76 1.35 -26.42 -11.64
C THR A 76 -0.17 -26.33 -11.63
N ALA A 77 -0.71 -25.11 -11.78
CA ALA A 77 -2.15 -24.91 -11.92
C ALA A 77 -2.74 -25.62 -13.16
N GLY A 78 -1.92 -25.84 -14.19
CA GLY A 78 -2.31 -26.55 -15.40
C GLY A 78 -2.44 -28.06 -15.22
N GLU A 79 -1.58 -28.68 -14.41
CA GLU A 79 -1.69 -30.10 -14.03
C GLU A 79 -2.90 -30.33 -13.12
N TYR A 80 -3.05 -29.47 -12.11
CA TYR A 80 -4.22 -29.46 -11.23
C TYR A 80 -5.54 -29.35 -12.03
N ALA A 81 -5.59 -28.44 -13.01
CA ALA A 81 -6.76 -28.27 -13.86
C ALA A 81 -7.13 -29.54 -14.62
N THR A 82 -6.14 -30.29 -15.12
CA THR A 82 -6.36 -31.58 -15.78
C THR A 82 -7.00 -32.57 -14.82
N TRP A 83 -6.52 -32.68 -13.57
CA TRP A 83 -7.10 -33.59 -12.58
C TRP A 83 -8.56 -33.25 -12.26
N VAL A 84 -8.88 -31.97 -12.04
CA VAL A 84 -10.26 -31.53 -11.76
C VAL A 84 -11.17 -31.77 -12.95
N ARG A 85 -10.70 -31.50 -14.18
CA ARG A 85 -11.47 -31.74 -15.40
C ARG A 85 -11.74 -33.22 -15.63
N THR A 86 -10.77 -34.09 -15.32
CA THR A 86 -10.99 -35.53 -15.34
C THR A 86 -12.10 -35.91 -14.37
N ILE A 87 -12.06 -35.42 -13.12
CA ILE A 87 -13.11 -35.67 -12.11
C ILE A 87 -14.48 -35.21 -12.63
N ILE A 88 -14.59 -34.00 -13.18
CA ILE A 88 -15.85 -33.47 -13.73
C ILE A 88 -16.34 -34.31 -14.92
N ALA A 89 -15.44 -34.74 -15.80
CA ALA A 89 -15.77 -35.52 -16.99
C ALA A 89 -16.14 -36.97 -16.69
N THR A 90 -15.54 -37.57 -15.66
CA THR A 90 -15.86 -38.93 -15.20
C THR A 90 -16.99 -38.98 -14.18
N HIS A 91 -17.53 -37.81 -13.79
CA HIS A 91 -18.63 -37.71 -12.85
C HIS A 91 -19.90 -38.34 -13.43
N ALA A 92 -20.31 -39.48 -12.88
CA ALA A 92 -21.38 -40.30 -13.45
C ALA A 92 -22.77 -39.98 -12.89
N ASP A 93 -22.86 -39.46 -11.66
CA ASP A 93 -24.12 -39.27 -10.95
C ASP A 93 -24.62 -37.81 -10.99
N PRO A 94 -25.62 -37.48 -11.81
CA PRO A 94 -26.17 -36.14 -11.89
C PRO A 94 -26.91 -35.68 -10.61
N ALA A 95 -27.21 -36.58 -9.66
CA ALA A 95 -27.81 -36.23 -8.37
C ALA A 95 -26.79 -35.80 -7.31
N THR A 96 -25.49 -36.05 -7.55
CA THR A 96 -24.39 -35.71 -6.64
C THR A 96 -23.69 -34.43 -7.11
N VAL A 97 -23.54 -33.45 -6.22
CA VAL A 97 -22.96 -32.14 -6.54
C VAL A 97 -21.46 -32.11 -6.26
N LEU A 98 -20.65 -31.69 -7.24
CA LEU A 98 -19.22 -31.49 -7.04
C LEU A 98 -18.95 -30.13 -6.37
N LEU A 99 -18.43 -30.14 -5.14
CA LEU A 99 -18.03 -28.93 -4.41
C LEU A 99 -16.54 -28.65 -4.64
N LEU A 100 -16.21 -27.61 -5.41
CA LEU A 100 -14.84 -27.14 -5.57
C LEU A 100 -14.49 -26.15 -4.46
N VAL A 101 -13.77 -26.60 -3.42
CA VAL A 101 -13.62 -25.86 -2.15
C VAL A 101 -12.17 -25.43 -1.96
N GLY A 102 -11.90 -24.12 -1.88
CA GLY A 102 -10.54 -23.65 -1.67
C GLY A 102 -10.32 -22.14 -1.81
N GLY A 103 -9.11 -21.70 -1.45
CA GLY A 103 -8.74 -20.28 -1.48
C GLY A 103 -7.82 -19.89 -2.63
N THR A 104 -7.42 -20.82 -3.51
CA THR A 104 -6.49 -20.55 -4.60
C THR A 104 -7.25 -20.21 -5.88
N GLY A 105 -7.57 -18.92 -6.05
CA GLY A 105 -8.36 -18.44 -7.19
C GLY A 105 -7.79 -18.80 -8.57
N LEU A 106 -6.46 -18.82 -8.72
CA LEU A 106 -5.81 -19.26 -9.97
C LEU A 106 -6.07 -20.74 -10.30
N TYR A 107 -6.15 -21.62 -9.29
CA TYR A 107 -6.44 -23.05 -9.49
C TYR A 107 -7.89 -23.26 -9.90
N ILE A 108 -8.81 -22.52 -9.26
CA ILE A 108 -10.24 -22.55 -9.62
C ILE A 108 -10.44 -22.08 -11.06
N GLN A 109 -9.84 -20.93 -11.41
CA GLN A 109 -9.88 -20.40 -12.78
C GLN A 109 -9.28 -21.42 -13.77
N ALA A 110 -8.10 -21.97 -13.47
CA ALA A 110 -7.44 -22.96 -14.33
C ALA A 110 -8.32 -24.19 -14.59
N ALA A 111 -8.99 -24.71 -13.55
CA ALA A 111 -9.84 -25.88 -13.66
C ALA A 111 -11.09 -25.61 -14.51
N LEU A 112 -11.79 -24.50 -14.25
CA LEU A 112 -13.12 -24.23 -14.82
C LEU A 112 -13.05 -23.48 -16.15
N ASP A 113 -12.23 -22.44 -16.22
CA ASP A 113 -12.11 -21.57 -17.40
C ASP A 113 -11.00 -22.03 -18.32
N GLY A 114 -10.05 -22.79 -17.77
CA GLY A 114 -8.81 -23.15 -18.45
C GLY A 114 -7.74 -22.10 -18.23
N LEU A 115 -6.49 -22.53 -18.41
CA LEU A 115 -5.39 -21.60 -18.61
C LEU A 115 -5.18 -21.50 -20.10
N SER A 116 -4.94 -20.29 -20.59
CA SER A 116 -4.41 -20.13 -21.93
C SER A 116 -3.16 -21.03 -22.02
N SER A 117 -3.14 -21.98 -22.97
CA SER A 117 -2.23 -23.15 -23.01
C SER A 117 -0.75 -22.80 -23.30
N HIS A 118 -0.34 -21.59 -22.96
CA HIS A 118 0.88 -20.98 -23.45
C HIS A 118 2.06 -21.41 -22.57
N GLY A 119 2.91 -22.28 -23.13
CA GLY A 119 4.15 -22.73 -22.48
C GLY A 119 4.07 -24.07 -21.76
N ARG A 120 3.07 -24.93 -22.06
CA ARG A 120 3.04 -26.31 -21.53
C ARG A 120 4.21 -27.18 -22.01
N ASN A 121 4.88 -26.83 -23.11
CA ASN A 121 5.94 -27.63 -23.74
C ASN A 121 7.32 -26.95 -23.76
N THR A 122 7.64 -26.05 -22.82
CA THR A 122 9.00 -25.45 -22.80
C THR A 122 10.02 -26.44 -22.22
N SER A 123 11.04 -26.76 -23.01
CA SER A 123 12.15 -27.64 -22.61
C SER A 123 12.97 -27.05 -21.44
N GLN A 124 13.62 -27.92 -20.67
CA GLN A 124 14.47 -27.47 -19.55
C GLN A 124 15.62 -26.59 -20.03
N SER A 125 16.18 -26.87 -21.20
CA SER A 125 17.21 -26.03 -21.84
C SER A 125 16.74 -24.61 -22.14
N THR A 126 15.52 -24.44 -22.65
CA THR A 126 14.95 -23.10 -22.90
C THR A 126 14.70 -22.36 -21.58
N ARG A 127 14.21 -23.05 -20.54
CA ARG A 127 14.03 -22.46 -19.21
C ARG A 127 15.36 -21.99 -18.61
N ASP A 128 16.38 -22.84 -18.66
CA ASP A 128 17.71 -22.51 -18.12
C ASP A 128 18.32 -21.33 -18.88
N PHE A 129 18.17 -21.29 -20.20
CA PHE A 129 18.61 -20.17 -21.02
C PHE A 129 17.90 -18.87 -20.67
N VAL A 130 16.56 -18.84 -20.64
CA VAL A 130 15.81 -17.61 -20.31
C VAL A 130 16.06 -17.18 -18.85
N ASN A 131 16.25 -18.12 -17.92
CA ASN A 131 16.66 -17.81 -16.55
C ASN A 131 18.05 -17.14 -16.50
N SER A 132 19.03 -17.68 -17.24
CA SER A 132 20.38 -17.09 -17.31
C SER A 132 20.36 -15.68 -17.91
N GLU A 133 19.53 -15.47 -18.93
CA GLU A 133 19.35 -14.16 -19.54
C GLU A 133 18.60 -13.20 -18.62
N ARG A 134 17.65 -13.68 -17.81
CA ARG A 134 16.99 -12.87 -16.77
C ARG A 134 17.98 -12.42 -15.71
N GLU A 135 18.89 -13.29 -15.27
CA GLU A 135 19.93 -12.94 -14.31
C GLU A 135 20.91 -11.90 -14.88
N ARG A 136 21.23 -12.02 -16.17
CA ARG A 136 22.14 -11.10 -16.87
C ARG A 136 21.52 -9.74 -17.20
N LEU A 137 20.27 -9.72 -17.68
CA LEU A 137 19.58 -8.54 -18.20
C LEU A 137 18.70 -7.83 -17.16
N GLY A 138 18.33 -8.54 -16.08
CA GLY A 138 17.32 -8.09 -15.12
C GLY A 138 15.91 -8.03 -15.71
N ALA A 139 14.91 -7.77 -14.85
CA ALA A 139 13.49 -7.74 -15.25
C ALA A 139 13.18 -6.75 -16.38
N THR A 140 13.80 -5.57 -16.33
CA THR A 140 13.63 -4.53 -17.36
C THR A 140 14.22 -4.94 -18.71
N GLY A 141 15.41 -5.54 -18.71
CA GLY A 141 16.05 -6.00 -19.94
C GLY A 141 15.32 -7.19 -20.56
N LEU A 142 14.77 -8.07 -19.73
CA LEU A 142 13.92 -9.17 -20.18
C LEU A 142 12.61 -8.66 -20.84
N TYR A 143 11.99 -7.61 -20.28
CA TYR A 143 10.81 -6.98 -20.88
C TYR A 143 11.15 -6.28 -22.21
N GLN A 144 12.30 -5.61 -22.30
CA GLN A 144 12.76 -5.01 -23.57
C GLN A 144 13.03 -6.07 -24.63
N TRP A 145 13.54 -7.24 -24.24
CA TRP A 145 13.69 -8.36 -25.17
C TRP A 145 12.33 -8.79 -25.69
N LEU A 146 11.34 -9.03 -24.81
CA LEU A 146 9.98 -9.35 -25.23
C LEU A 146 9.38 -8.27 -26.13
N GLN A 147 9.58 -6.99 -25.81
CA GLN A 147 9.10 -5.87 -26.63
C GLN A 147 9.70 -5.85 -28.04
N LYS A 148 10.92 -6.35 -28.22
CA LYS A 148 11.55 -6.47 -29.54
C LYS A 148 11.04 -7.66 -30.33
N VAL A 149 10.84 -8.81 -29.67
CA VAL A 149 10.45 -10.06 -30.36
C VAL A 149 8.93 -10.22 -30.51
N ASP A 150 8.15 -9.61 -29.63
CA ASP A 150 6.69 -9.62 -29.64
C ASP A 150 6.11 -8.37 -28.94
N PRO A 151 6.04 -7.23 -29.66
CA PRO A 151 5.54 -5.96 -29.10
C PRO A 151 4.11 -6.03 -28.58
N ALA A 152 3.26 -6.85 -29.22
CA ALA A 152 1.86 -7.02 -28.83
C ALA A 152 1.72 -7.77 -27.50
N ALA A 153 2.52 -8.83 -27.28
CA ALA A 153 2.54 -9.51 -25.99
C ALA A 153 3.13 -8.64 -24.88
N ALA A 154 4.14 -7.82 -25.18
CA ALA A 154 4.68 -6.87 -24.20
C ALA A 154 3.63 -5.84 -23.75
N ALA A 155 2.82 -5.31 -24.67
CA ALA A 155 1.74 -4.38 -24.35
C ALA A 155 0.65 -4.98 -23.44
N HIS A 156 0.46 -6.31 -23.49
CA HIS A 156 -0.49 -7.03 -22.64
C HIS A 156 -0.01 -7.18 -21.18
N TYR A 157 1.27 -6.92 -20.90
CA TYR A 157 1.86 -6.97 -19.56
C TYR A 157 2.41 -5.60 -19.12
N PRO A 158 1.52 -4.61 -18.88
CA PRO A 158 1.93 -3.26 -18.49
C PRO A 158 2.60 -3.21 -17.12
N ASP A 159 2.37 -4.23 -16.28
CA ASP A 159 3.00 -4.43 -14.98
C ASP A 159 4.46 -4.92 -15.07
N LYS A 160 4.94 -5.23 -16.29
CA LYS A 160 6.28 -5.77 -16.58
C LYS A 160 6.65 -6.96 -15.71
N ASN A 161 5.67 -7.78 -15.33
CA ASN A 161 5.88 -8.85 -14.38
C ASN A 161 6.92 -9.85 -14.92
N PRO A 162 8.07 -10.02 -14.25
CA PRO A 162 9.20 -10.77 -14.79
C PRO A 162 8.87 -12.23 -15.07
N ARG A 163 7.92 -12.83 -14.33
CA ARG A 163 7.48 -14.22 -14.55
C ARG A 163 6.56 -14.35 -15.77
N ARG A 164 5.73 -13.34 -16.05
CA ARG A 164 4.86 -13.33 -17.25
C ARG A 164 5.68 -13.09 -18.51
N VAL A 165 6.62 -12.15 -18.44
CA VAL A 165 7.57 -11.85 -19.51
C VAL A 165 8.46 -13.04 -19.83
N GLN A 166 9.01 -13.68 -18.80
CA GLN A 166 9.81 -14.91 -18.94
C GLN A 166 9.02 -16.02 -19.66
N ARG A 167 7.77 -16.26 -19.26
CA ARG A 167 6.90 -17.25 -19.94
C ARG A 167 6.63 -16.94 -21.40
N ALA A 168 6.43 -15.66 -21.73
CA ALA A 168 6.22 -15.25 -23.11
C ALA A 168 7.47 -15.52 -23.98
N LEU A 169 8.66 -15.22 -23.45
CA LEU A 169 9.93 -15.50 -24.12
C LEU A 169 10.23 -17.00 -24.23
N GLU A 170 9.99 -17.76 -23.16
CA GLU A 170 10.10 -19.22 -23.14
C GLU A 170 9.22 -19.87 -24.22
N PHE A 171 8.02 -19.35 -24.42
CA PHE A 171 7.13 -19.81 -25.48
C PHE A 171 7.66 -19.45 -26.88
N ILE A 172 8.08 -18.20 -27.09
CA ILE A 172 8.59 -17.71 -28.37
C ILE A 172 9.81 -18.52 -28.81
N LEU A 173 10.74 -18.79 -27.88
CA LEU A 173 11.96 -19.55 -28.18
C LEU A 173 11.71 -21.02 -28.47
N GLU A 174 10.72 -21.62 -27.81
CA GLU A 174 10.42 -23.04 -28.00
C GLU A 174 9.57 -23.30 -29.26
N ASN A 175 8.68 -22.37 -29.60
CA ASN A 175 7.68 -22.58 -30.67
C ASN A 175 7.95 -21.76 -31.94
N ASP A 176 8.98 -20.92 -31.93
CA ASP A 176 9.38 -20.01 -33.03
C ASP A 176 8.22 -19.18 -33.60
N ARG A 177 7.31 -18.74 -32.71
CA ARG A 177 6.16 -17.89 -33.06
C ARG A 177 5.83 -16.90 -31.95
N PRO A 178 5.24 -15.72 -32.27
CA PRO A 178 4.86 -14.72 -31.28
C PRO A 178 3.89 -15.29 -30.23
N PHE A 179 4.10 -14.94 -28.97
CA PHE A 179 3.20 -15.26 -27.86
C PHE A 179 1.84 -14.57 -28.00
N SER A 180 1.80 -13.41 -28.67
CA SER A 180 0.58 -12.64 -28.92
C SER A 180 -0.44 -13.35 -29.79
N GLU A 181 -0.04 -14.29 -30.64
CA GLU A 181 -0.95 -15.06 -31.49
C GLU A 181 -1.92 -15.93 -30.69
N ILE A 182 -1.55 -16.28 -29.46
CA ILE A 182 -2.35 -17.18 -28.63
C ILE A 182 -3.02 -16.44 -27.47
N LEU A 183 -2.65 -15.18 -27.19
CA LEU A 183 -3.22 -14.36 -26.11
C LEU A 183 -4.76 -14.26 -26.17
N GLU A 184 -5.33 -14.36 -27.38
CA GLU A 184 -6.77 -14.27 -27.64
C GLU A 184 -7.44 -15.64 -27.88
N THR A 185 -6.69 -16.75 -27.88
CA THR A 185 -7.29 -18.08 -28.01
C THR A 185 -8.08 -18.39 -26.74
N PRO A 186 -9.42 -18.49 -26.80
CA PRO A 186 -10.23 -18.77 -25.62
C PRO A 186 -9.77 -20.11 -25.03
N ALA A 187 -9.46 -20.13 -23.74
CA ALA A 187 -9.18 -21.38 -23.06
C ALA A 187 -10.48 -22.22 -23.05
N ASP A 188 -10.36 -23.53 -23.30
CA ASP A 188 -11.51 -24.44 -23.31
C ASP A 188 -12.16 -24.45 -21.93
N ALA A 189 -13.25 -23.70 -21.74
CA ALA A 189 -14.03 -23.72 -20.52
C ALA A 189 -14.71 -25.09 -20.33
N VAL A 190 -14.86 -25.53 -19.09
CA VAL A 190 -15.52 -26.79 -18.78
C VAL A 190 -17.00 -26.71 -19.15
N GLN A 191 -17.53 -27.74 -19.81
CA GLN A 191 -18.96 -27.86 -20.10
C GLN A 191 -19.70 -28.40 -18.86
N ALA A 192 -19.87 -27.55 -17.86
CA ALA A 192 -20.58 -27.86 -16.62
C ALA A 192 -21.49 -26.69 -16.20
N ASN A 193 -22.52 -26.97 -15.42
CA ASN A 193 -23.31 -25.91 -14.80
C ASN A 193 -22.62 -25.46 -13.50
N VAL A 194 -21.99 -24.29 -13.53
CA VAL A 194 -21.13 -23.83 -12.43
C VAL A 194 -21.78 -22.70 -11.63
N HIS A 195 -21.90 -22.89 -10.32
CA HIS A 195 -22.31 -21.86 -9.37
C HIS A 195 -21.09 -21.36 -8.57
N TYR A 196 -20.91 -20.04 -8.47
CA TYR A 196 -19.74 -19.44 -7.82
C TYR A 196 -20.13 -18.75 -6.52
N PHE A 197 -19.64 -19.24 -5.38
CA PHE A 197 -19.84 -18.63 -4.07
C PHE A 197 -18.50 -18.29 -3.41
N SER A 198 -18.43 -17.13 -2.76
CA SER A 198 -17.28 -16.71 -1.96
C SER A 198 -17.72 -16.52 -0.52
N ILE A 199 -17.17 -17.31 0.39
CA ILE A 199 -17.47 -17.20 1.82
C ILE A 199 -16.73 -16.01 2.41
N TYR A 200 -17.44 -15.14 3.10
CA TYR A 200 -16.82 -14.09 3.89
C TYR A 200 -17.22 -14.12 5.36
N LEU A 201 -16.34 -13.50 6.13
CA LEU A 201 -16.54 -13.12 7.52
C LEU A 201 -16.19 -11.64 7.63
N ASP A 202 -16.73 -10.99 8.65
CA ASP A 202 -16.28 -9.66 9.03
C ASP A 202 -14.78 -9.67 9.33
N THR A 203 -14.07 -8.60 8.97
CA THR A 203 -12.61 -8.54 9.08
C THR A 203 -12.10 -8.80 10.50
N SER A 204 -12.81 -8.34 11.53
CA SER A 204 -12.45 -8.59 12.94
C SER A 204 -12.57 -10.07 13.30
N GLU A 205 -13.66 -10.72 12.89
CA GLU A 205 -13.87 -12.15 13.10
C GLU A 205 -12.86 -12.97 12.30
N LEU A 206 -12.61 -12.61 11.05
CA LEU A 206 -11.62 -13.25 10.20
C LEU A 206 -10.21 -13.15 10.80
N ASN A 207 -9.81 -11.96 11.25
CA ASN A 207 -8.49 -11.75 11.86
C ASN A 207 -8.33 -12.50 13.17
N LYS A 208 -9.39 -12.60 13.97
CA LYS A 208 -9.41 -13.40 15.19
C LYS A 208 -9.29 -14.89 14.86
N ARG A 209 -10.10 -15.40 13.93
CA ARG A 209 -10.01 -16.80 13.48
C ARG A 209 -8.64 -17.14 12.88
N ILE A 210 -8.01 -16.21 12.15
CA ILE A 210 -6.65 -16.37 11.66
C ILE A 210 -5.66 -16.51 12.83
N GLU A 211 -5.77 -15.64 13.82
CA GLU A 211 -4.91 -15.67 15.01
C GLU A 211 -5.10 -16.94 15.82
N ASP A 212 -6.35 -17.29 16.16
CA ASP A 212 -6.71 -18.51 16.87
C ASP A 212 -6.19 -19.75 16.11
N ARG A 213 -6.38 -19.80 14.78
CA ARG A 213 -5.89 -20.89 13.93
C ARG A 213 -4.37 -20.98 13.87
N CYS A 214 -3.67 -19.85 13.74
CA CYS A 214 -2.20 -19.86 13.73
C CYS A 214 -1.67 -20.36 15.09
N ASN A 215 -2.21 -19.86 16.19
CA ASN A 215 -1.85 -20.31 17.53
C ASN A 215 -2.13 -21.81 17.71
N ALA A 216 -3.29 -22.29 17.26
CA ALA A 216 -3.62 -23.71 17.27
C ALA A 216 -2.59 -24.55 16.51
N MET A 217 -2.22 -24.18 15.28
CA MET A 217 -1.19 -24.91 14.52
C MET A 217 0.14 -25.04 15.27
N TRP A 218 0.59 -23.98 15.95
CA TRP A 218 1.81 -23.99 16.75
C TRP A 218 1.70 -24.82 18.04
N ASN A 219 0.49 -25.07 18.53
CA ASN A 219 0.22 -25.92 19.68
C ASN A 219 -0.04 -27.38 19.27
N ASP A 220 -0.62 -27.60 18.09
CA ASP A 220 -1.03 -28.91 17.56
C ASP A 220 0.13 -29.67 16.89
N GLY A 221 1.30 -29.03 16.75
CA GLY A 221 2.54 -29.70 16.38
C GLY A 221 3.10 -29.38 14.99
N ILE A 222 2.86 -28.17 14.45
CA ILE A 222 3.44 -27.75 13.17
C ILE A 222 4.99 -27.78 13.17
N VAL A 223 5.63 -27.65 14.34
CA VAL A 223 7.08 -27.71 14.48
C VAL A 223 7.57 -29.14 14.23
N GLU A 224 6.94 -30.10 14.89
CA GLU A 224 7.19 -31.54 14.77
C GLU A 224 6.90 -32.03 13.35
N GLU A 225 5.80 -31.56 12.75
CA GLU A 225 5.45 -31.83 11.35
C GLU A 225 6.54 -31.31 10.40
N THR A 226 7.05 -30.09 10.62
CA THR A 226 8.12 -29.52 9.80
C THR A 226 9.43 -30.29 9.97
N GLN A 227 9.79 -30.68 11.20
CA GLN A 227 10.96 -31.51 11.46
C GLN A 227 10.85 -32.89 10.80
N ASN A 228 9.65 -33.47 10.80
CA ASN A 228 9.38 -34.74 10.13
C ASN A 228 9.55 -34.63 8.60
N LEU A 229 9.10 -33.53 7.99
CA LEU A 229 9.34 -33.27 6.57
C LEU A 229 10.84 -33.17 6.25
N LEU A 230 11.61 -32.49 7.09
CA LEU A 230 13.07 -32.37 6.93
C LEU A 230 13.77 -33.72 7.08
N SER A 231 13.35 -34.56 8.03
CA SER A 231 13.95 -35.89 8.24
C SER A 231 13.64 -36.86 7.08
N HIS A 232 12.54 -36.65 6.37
CA HIS A 232 12.19 -37.39 5.14
C HIS A 232 12.90 -36.84 3.89
N GLY A 233 13.90 -35.97 4.05
CA GLY A 233 14.76 -35.49 2.97
C GLY A 233 14.20 -34.32 2.16
N ILE A 234 13.06 -33.74 2.59
CA ILE A 234 12.51 -32.55 1.96
C ILE A 234 13.41 -31.36 2.29
N GLN A 235 14.01 -30.77 1.26
CA GLN A 235 14.97 -29.68 1.45
C GLN A 235 14.27 -28.39 1.89
N PRO A 236 14.85 -27.57 2.80
CA PRO A 236 14.27 -26.31 3.25
C PRO A 236 13.91 -25.31 2.14
N GLN A 237 14.57 -25.42 0.98
CA GLN A 237 14.34 -24.57 -0.19
C GLN A 237 13.17 -25.04 -1.07
N GLN A 238 12.63 -26.25 -0.84
CA GLN A 238 11.53 -26.80 -1.63
C GLN A 238 10.27 -25.93 -1.57
N GLN A 239 9.53 -25.87 -2.68
CA GLN A 239 8.35 -25.01 -2.82
C GLN A 239 7.23 -25.37 -1.83
N SER A 240 7.13 -26.64 -1.45
CA SER A 240 6.19 -27.14 -0.42
C SER A 240 6.44 -26.48 0.93
N LEU A 241 7.70 -26.37 1.37
CA LEU A 241 8.11 -25.75 2.63
C LEU A 241 8.18 -24.20 2.59
N ARG A 242 8.08 -23.58 1.40
CA ARG A 242 7.84 -22.13 1.24
C ARG A 242 6.37 -21.72 1.45
N THR A 243 5.61 -22.56 2.14
CA THR A 243 4.23 -22.30 2.50
C THR A 243 4.17 -21.50 3.81
N ILE A 244 3.24 -20.55 3.90
CA ILE A 244 2.99 -19.78 5.14
C ILE A 244 2.70 -20.76 6.29
N GLY A 245 3.32 -20.53 7.45
CA GLY A 245 3.39 -21.50 8.55
C GLY A 245 4.74 -22.20 8.56
N TYR A 246 5.01 -23.08 7.60
CA TYR A 246 6.27 -23.83 7.50
C TYR A 246 7.49 -22.92 7.33
N GLU A 247 7.38 -21.84 6.54
CA GLU A 247 8.49 -20.90 6.38
C GLU A 247 8.86 -20.21 7.70
N GLN A 248 7.88 -19.91 8.55
CA GLN A 248 8.13 -19.33 9.87
C GLN A 248 8.69 -20.37 10.85
N VAL A 249 8.26 -21.63 10.75
CA VAL A 249 8.85 -22.74 11.51
C VAL A 249 10.30 -22.97 11.09
N LEU A 250 10.63 -22.93 9.80
CA LEU A 250 12.01 -23.04 9.32
C LEU A 250 12.91 -21.94 9.91
N GLN A 251 12.42 -20.70 9.95
CA GLN A 251 13.10 -19.56 10.59
C GLN A 251 13.30 -19.78 12.10
N TYR A 252 12.30 -20.33 12.79
CA TYR A 252 12.42 -20.72 14.20
C TYR A 252 13.45 -21.85 14.42
N LEU A 253 13.51 -22.83 13.51
CA LEU A 253 14.46 -23.94 13.52
C LEU A 253 15.88 -23.53 13.09
N GLY A 254 16.13 -22.26 12.76
CA GLY A 254 17.44 -21.72 12.40
C GLY A 254 17.80 -21.80 10.91
N TYR A 255 16.85 -22.13 10.05
CA TYR A 255 17.04 -22.08 8.59
C TYR A 255 16.75 -20.66 8.07
N GLY A 256 17.81 -19.85 7.89
CA GLY A 256 17.71 -18.47 7.39
C GLY A 256 17.78 -17.43 8.51
N GLU A 257 16.93 -16.39 8.46
CA GLU A 257 16.82 -15.42 9.56
C GLU A 257 16.23 -16.12 10.79
N GLN A 258 17.02 -16.21 11.86
CA GLN A 258 16.61 -16.91 13.07
C GLN A 258 15.60 -16.09 13.87
N LEU A 259 14.48 -16.71 14.25
CA LEU A 259 13.42 -16.07 15.03
C LEU A 259 13.19 -16.76 16.37
N SER A 260 12.77 -15.99 17.37
CA SER A 260 12.17 -16.57 18.57
C SER A 260 10.83 -17.25 18.22
N ARG A 261 10.37 -18.19 19.06
CA ARG A 261 9.07 -18.85 18.87
C ARG A 261 7.93 -17.81 18.81
N THR A 262 7.98 -16.80 19.67
CA THR A 262 6.99 -15.72 19.72
C THR A 262 6.98 -14.90 18.42
N ASP A 263 8.15 -14.50 17.93
CA ASP A 263 8.26 -13.72 16.68
C ASP A 263 7.83 -14.54 15.46
N ALA A 264 8.12 -15.84 15.44
CA ALA A 264 7.71 -16.74 14.37
C ALA A 264 6.17 -16.90 14.33
N ILE A 265 5.51 -17.00 15.49
CA ILE A 265 4.03 -17.00 15.58
C ILE A 265 3.46 -15.67 15.10
N GLU A 266 4.00 -14.54 15.55
CA GLU A 266 3.52 -13.22 15.12
C GLU A 266 3.69 -13.01 13.61
N ARG A 267 4.84 -13.38 13.06
CA ARG A 267 5.07 -13.33 11.60
C ARG A 267 4.15 -14.28 10.84
N HIS A 268 3.85 -15.46 11.38
CA HIS A 268 2.90 -16.40 10.78
C HIS A 268 1.51 -15.75 10.70
N ILE A 269 1.02 -15.16 11.79
CA ILE A 269 -0.27 -14.44 11.82
C ILE A 269 -0.30 -13.31 10.80
N VAL A 270 0.75 -12.48 10.75
CA VAL A 270 0.84 -11.35 9.81
C VAL A 270 0.85 -11.83 8.36
N ALA A 271 1.65 -12.84 8.04
CA ALA A 271 1.72 -13.41 6.69
C ALA A 271 0.36 -14.00 6.26
N THR A 272 -0.33 -14.71 7.16
CA THR A 272 -1.66 -15.27 6.91
C THR A 272 -2.71 -14.19 6.70
N ARG A 273 -2.68 -13.08 7.45
CA ARG A 273 -3.56 -11.91 7.23
C ARG A 273 -3.33 -11.27 5.86
N GLN A 274 -2.07 -11.09 5.46
CA GLN A 274 -1.73 -10.57 4.13
C GLN A 274 -2.20 -11.52 3.02
N TYR A 275 -2.09 -12.82 3.22
CA TYR A 275 -2.58 -13.82 2.27
C TYR A 275 -4.10 -13.81 2.14
N ALA A 276 -4.84 -13.78 3.26
CA ALA A 276 -6.29 -13.64 3.29
C ALA A 276 -6.76 -12.38 2.54
N LYS A 277 -6.05 -11.25 2.70
CA LYS A 277 -6.30 -10.03 1.94
C LYS A 277 -6.13 -10.23 0.43
N ARG A 278 -5.03 -10.85 -0.01
CA ARG A 278 -4.80 -11.14 -1.44
C ARG A 278 -5.89 -12.03 -2.03
N GLN A 279 -6.34 -13.05 -1.27
CA GLN A 279 -7.45 -13.92 -1.68
C GLN A 279 -8.75 -13.12 -1.83
N ARG A 280 -9.09 -12.26 -0.86
CA ARG A 280 -10.27 -11.38 -0.96
C ARG A 280 -10.21 -10.49 -2.20
N THR A 281 -9.06 -9.87 -2.49
CA THR A 281 -8.88 -9.06 -3.69
C THR A 281 -9.14 -9.88 -4.96
N TRP A 282 -8.59 -11.09 -5.05
CA TRP A 282 -8.79 -11.98 -6.19
C TRP A 282 -10.28 -12.31 -6.41
N PHE A 283 -10.94 -12.85 -5.38
CA PHE A 283 -12.35 -13.23 -5.50
C PHE A 283 -13.27 -12.03 -5.73
N ARG A 284 -12.87 -10.80 -5.32
CA ARG A 284 -13.65 -9.58 -5.59
C ARG A 284 -13.56 -9.11 -7.04
N SER A 285 -12.44 -9.42 -7.71
CA SER A 285 -12.27 -9.04 -9.13
C SER A 285 -13.09 -9.90 -10.08
N ASP A 286 -13.58 -11.07 -9.65
CA ASP A 286 -14.40 -11.96 -10.44
C ASP A 286 -15.89 -11.80 -10.08
N THR A 287 -16.65 -11.19 -10.98
CA THR A 287 -18.07 -10.84 -10.76
C THR A 287 -19.01 -12.04 -10.74
N ARG A 288 -18.53 -13.24 -11.08
CA ARG A 288 -19.33 -14.48 -11.01
C ARG A 288 -19.61 -14.89 -9.57
N TYR A 289 -18.74 -14.55 -8.63
CA TYR A 289 -18.86 -14.97 -7.23
C TYR A 289 -19.96 -14.20 -6.49
N GLN A 290 -20.95 -14.93 -6.00
CA GLN A 290 -21.88 -14.44 -5.01
C GLN A 290 -21.25 -14.52 -3.61
N TRP A 291 -21.19 -13.40 -2.91
CA TRP A 291 -20.59 -13.31 -1.58
C TRP A 291 -21.58 -13.71 -0.50
N LEU A 292 -21.28 -14.78 0.23
CA LEU A 292 -22.16 -15.32 1.27
C LEU A 292 -21.47 -15.23 2.63
N HIS A 293 -22.21 -14.72 3.62
CA HIS A 293 -21.73 -14.71 5.00
C HIS A 293 -21.67 -16.16 5.50
N ALA A 294 -20.60 -16.54 6.21
CA ALA A 294 -20.41 -17.92 6.66
C ALA A 294 -21.61 -18.51 7.42
N ALA A 295 -22.30 -17.69 8.22
CA ALA A 295 -23.46 -18.13 9.01
C ALA A 295 -24.72 -18.44 8.18
N THR A 296 -24.86 -17.88 6.98
CA THR A 296 -26.03 -18.09 6.10
C THR A 296 -25.68 -18.82 4.82
N ALA A 297 -24.41 -19.15 4.61
CA ALA A 297 -23.92 -19.71 3.36
C ALA A 297 -24.61 -21.03 3.01
N VAL A 298 -24.76 -21.95 3.97
CA VAL A 298 -25.37 -23.27 3.72
C VAL A 298 -26.80 -23.13 3.19
N SER A 299 -27.65 -22.37 3.86
CA SER A 299 -29.05 -22.21 3.44
C SER A 299 -29.18 -21.49 2.09
N GLN A 300 -28.34 -20.49 1.83
CA GLN A 300 -28.32 -19.77 0.56
C GLN A 300 -27.79 -20.62 -0.60
N ILE A 301 -26.74 -21.41 -0.36
CA ILE A 301 -26.21 -22.36 -1.34
C ILE A 301 -27.26 -23.42 -1.66
N LEU A 302 -27.88 -24.02 -0.64
CA LEU A 302 -28.97 -25.00 -0.83
C LEU A 302 -30.14 -24.42 -1.61
N HIS A 303 -30.53 -23.16 -1.38
CA HIS A 303 -31.59 -22.51 -2.15
C HIS A 303 -31.23 -22.37 -3.64
N ASN A 304 -30.01 -21.93 -3.95
CA ASN A 304 -29.55 -21.75 -5.32
C ASN A 304 -29.38 -23.09 -6.06
N ILE A 305 -28.88 -24.11 -5.37
CA ILE A 305 -28.75 -25.47 -5.92
C ILE A 305 -30.13 -26.12 -6.07
N ALA A 306 -31.06 -25.93 -5.11
CA ALA A 306 -32.40 -26.51 -5.16
C ALA A 306 -33.22 -25.97 -6.33
N VAL A 307 -33.08 -24.69 -6.70
CA VAL A 307 -33.72 -24.16 -7.91
C VAL A 307 -33.19 -24.87 -9.16
N THR A 308 -31.88 -25.09 -9.26
CA THR A 308 -31.24 -25.82 -10.37
C THR A 308 -31.64 -27.30 -10.40
N VAL A 309 -31.59 -27.99 -9.26
CA VAL A 309 -31.89 -29.42 -9.13
C VAL A 309 -33.39 -29.69 -9.28
N CYS A 310 -34.27 -28.84 -8.75
CA CYS A 310 -35.72 -28.95 -8.97
C CYS A 310 -36.11 -28.64 -10.41
N VAL A 311 -35.48 -27.67 -11.08
CA VAL A 311 -35.76 -27.38 -12.51
C VAL A 311 -35.29 -28.54 -13.39
N LEU A 312 -34.13 -29.14 -13.11
CA LEU A 312 -33.65 -30.34 -13.84
C LEU A 312 -34.47 -31.59 -13.52
N ALA A 313 -34.93 -31.77 -12.28
CA ALA A 313 -35.83 -32.85 -11.89
C ALA A 313 -37.24 -32.68 -12.48
N LEU A 314 -37.78 -31.45 -12.53
CA LEU A 314 -39.08 -31.15 -13.15
C LEU A 314 -39.06 -31.30 -14.68
N LEU A 315 -37.92 -31.01 -15.33
CA LEU A 315 -37.73 -31.27 -16.77
C LEU A 315 -37.59 -32.78 -17.08
N ALA A 316 -37.14 -33.59 -16.12
CA ALA A 316 -37.14 -35.04 -16.23
C ALA A 316 -38.51 -35.68 -15.91
N ILE A 317 -39.33 -35.01 -15.11
CA ILE A 317 -40.67 -35.47 -14.68
C ILE A 317 -41.74 -34.74 -15.50
N GLY A 318 -41.59 -34.76 -16.82
CA GLY A 318 -42.67 -34.42 -17.73
C GLY A 318 -43.67 -35.58 -17.85
N HIS A 319 -44.28 -36.03 -16.75
CA HIS A 319 -45.58 -36.73 -16.75
C HIS A 319 -46.07 -36.94 -15.31
N VAL A 320 -47.37 -36.71 -15.14
CA VAL A 320 -48.28 -37.13 -14.06
C VAL A 320 -48.81 -36.01 -13.14
N THR A 321 -50.11 -36.16 -12.91
CA THR A 321 -51.19 -35.26 -12.57
C THR A 321 -51.29 -34.86 -11.09
N ALA A 322 -52.10 -33.83 -10.86
CA ALA A 322 -52.32 -33.09 -9.63
C ALA A 322 -53.00 -33.83 -8.46
N ALA A 323 -52.80 -33.22 -7.27
CA ALA A 323 -53.63 -33.13 -6.05
C ALA A 323 -53.32 -34.09 -4.87
N PRO A 324 -53.66 -33.74 -3.61
CA PRO A 324 -53.73 -32.41 -2.96
C PRO A 324 -53.05 -32.33 -1.56
N ALA A 325 -52.93 -31.08 -1.08
CA ALA A 325 -52.78 -30.55 0.29
C ALA A 325 -52.47 -31.47 1.49
N ALA A 326 -51.39 -31.13 2.20
CA ALA A 326 -51.25 -31.38 3.64
C ALA A 326 -50.71 -30.14 4.35
N THR A 327 -51.27 -29.89 5.53
CA THR A 327 -51.18 -28.70 6.37
C THR A 327 -49.91 -28.60 7.21
N ASP A 328 -49.37 -27.38 7.25
CA ASP A 328 -48.83 -26.63 8.40
C ASP A 328 -47.84 -27.31 9.38
N SER A 329 -46.60 -26.80 9.42
CA SER A 329 -45.96 -26.24 10.62
C SER A 329 -44.44 -26.13 10.40
N THR A 330 -43.98 -24.91 10.11
CA THR A 330 -42.62 -24.37 10.36
C THR A 330 -42.42 -23.16 9.46
N ARG A 331 -43.05 -22.03 9.81
CA ARG A 331 -42.64 -20.74 9.24
C ARG A 331 -41.22 -20.44 9.72
N LEU A 332 -40.24 -20.79 8.90
CA LEU A 332 -38.96 -20.10 8.91
C LEU A 332 -39.24 -18.59 8.85
N PRO A 333 -38.53 -17.76 9.64
CA PRO A 333 -38.68 -16.31 9.54
C PRO A 333 -38.46 -15.89 8.08
N PRO A 334 -39.23 -14.93 7.55
CA PRO A 334 -39.08 -14.51 6.17
C PRO A 334 -37.63 -14.09 5.92
N LEU A 335 -37.08 -14.54 4.78
CA LEU A 335 -35.79 -14.09 4.27
C LEU A 335 -35.75 -12.55 4.29
N PRO A 336 -34.62 -11.90 4.64
CA PRO A 336 -34.53 -10.46 4.60
C PRO A 336 -34.86 -9.98 3.19
N ALA A 337 -35.90 -9.16 3.08
CA ALA A 337 -36.34 -8.59 1.81
C ALA A 337 -35.21 -7.75 1.19
N ILE A 338 -35.15 -7.72 -0.14
CA ILE A 338 -34.42 -6.67 -0.87
C ILE A 338 -34.92 -5.34 -0.31
N PRO A 339 -34.04 -4.42 0.15
CA PRO A 339 -34.47 -3.19 0.80
C PRO A 339 -35.44 -2.44 -0.12
N THR A 340 -36.64 -2.18 0.37
CA THR A 340 -37.60 -1.34 -0.35
C THR A 340 -37.08 0.10 -0.38
N GLN A 341 -37.69 0.96 -1.22
CA GLN A 341 -37.41 2.40 -1.15
C GLN A 341 -37.71 2.98 0.24
N PHE A 342 -38.69 2.42 0.94
CA PHE A 342 -39.04 2.79 2.30
C PHE A 342 -37.94 2.40 3.29
N ASP A 343 -37.46 1.16 3.24
CA ASP A 343 -36.34 0.68 4.08
C ASP A 343 -35.08 1.51 3.85
N SER A 344 -34.81 1.85 2.58
CA SER A 344 -33.67 2.68 2.21
C SER A 344 -33.76 4.09 2.78
N ALA A 345 -34.95 4.71 2.71
CA ALA A 345 -35.20 6.04 3.29
C ALA A 345 -35.10 6.02 4.83
N GLN A 346 -35.61 4.97 5.47
CA GLN A 346 -35.57 4.79 6.91
C GLN A 346 -34.12 4.59 7.41
N ALA A 347 -33.33 3.75 6.75
CA ALA A 347 -31.93 3.52 7.10
C ALA A 347 -31.09 4.82 7.01
N ILE A 348 -31.29 5.60 5.93
CA ILE A 348 -30.65 6.92 5.79
C ILE A 348 -31.12 7.87 6.90
N ALA A 349 -32.42 7.91 7.23
CA ALA A 349 -32.94 8.76 8.29
C ALA A 349 -32.33 8.41 9.67
N LEU A 350 -32.17 7.11 9.96
CA LEU A 350 -31.50 6.64 11.17
C LEU A 350 -30.02 7.01 11.19
N PHE A 351 -29.33 6.90 10.06
CA PHE A 351 -27.94 7.36 9.93
C PHE A 351 -27.81 8.85 10.21
N LYS A 352 -28.67 9.68 9.61
CA LYS A 352 -28.70 11.14 9.84
C LYS A 352 -28.91 11.47 11.32
N LYS A 353 -29.92 10.86 11.95
CA LYS A 353 -30.22 11.04 13.38
C LYS A 353 -29.02 10.66 14.26
N TYR A 354 -28.32 9.57 13.92
CA TYR A 354 -27.10 9.16 14.61
C TYR A 354 -25.98 10.19 14.45
N ALA A 355 -25.73 10.65 13.22
CA ALA A 355 -24.69 11.62 12.93
C ALA A 355 -24.95 12.95 13.65
N ASP A 356 -26.20 13.41 13.67
CA ASP A 356 -26.63 14.58 14.45
C ASP A 356 -26.37 14.38 15.94
N SER A 357 -26.71 13.20 16.49
CA SER A 357 -26.47 12.89 17.91
C SER A 357 -24.99 12.92 18.27
N VAL A 358 -24.11 12.38 17.42
CA VAL A 358 -22.65 12.40 17.65
C VAL A 358 -22.13 13.84 17.64
N LEU A 359 -22.52 14.63 16.64
CA LEU A 359 -22.03 16.00 16.47
C LEU A 359 -22.67 17.01 17.44
N ASN A 360 -23.82 16.69 18.04
CA ASN A 360 -24.48 17.48 19.09
C ASN A 360 -24.10 17.06 20.53
N SER A 361 -23.22 16.08 20.69
CA SER A 361 -22.75 15.67 22.01
C SER A 361 -21.95 16.79 22.71
N ASP A 362 -21.88 16.73 24.05
CA ASP A 362 -21.12 17.70 24.86
C ASP A 362 -19.64 17.81 24.46
N ALA A 363 -19.11 16.80 23.76
CA ALA A 363 -17.78 16.82 23.16
C ALA A 363 -17.55 18.03 22.23
N PHE A 364 -18.62 18.53 21.57
CA PHE A 364 -18.58 19.64 20.62
C PHE A 364 -19.04 20.97 21.21
N LYS A 365 -19.22 21.06 22.53
CA LYS A 365 -19.55 22.34 23.18
C LYS A 365 -18.45 23.37 22.92
N GLY A 366 -18.82 24.49 22.31
CA GLY A 366 -17.88 25.56 21.91
C GLY A 366 -17.00 25.21 20.71
N ALA A 367 -17.37 24.20 19.91
CA ALA A 367 -16.69 23.84 18.68
C ALA A 367 -17.50 24.29 17.45
N ASP A 368 -16.80 24.80 16.45
CA ASP A 368 -17.32 24.92 15.09
C ASP A 368 -17.09 23.60 14.34
N VAL A 369 -18.10 23.13 13.62
CA VAL A 369 -18.05 21.86 12.87
C VAL A 369 -18.58 22.07 11.48
N SER A 370 -17.76 21.73 10.47
CA SER A 370 -18.18 21.58 9.08
C SER A 370 -18.09 20.11 8.71
N CYS A 371 -19.18 19.52 8.22
CA CYS A 371 -19.27 18.11 7.90
C CYS A 371 -20.12 17.89 6.64
N GLN A 372 -19.69 16.98 5.77
CA GLN A 372 -20.51 16.49 4.66
C GLN A 372 -20.16 15.03 4.34
N ILE A 373 -21.19 14.24 4.02
CA ILE A 373 -21.11 12.81 3.67
C ILE A 373 -21.96 12.57 2.42
N TRP A 374 -21.38 11.88 1.44
CA TRP A 374 -21.92 11.72 0.10
C TRP A 374 -21.78 10.28 -0.40
N ASN A 375 -22.81 9.75 -1.06
CA ASN A 375 -22.75 8.45 -1.74
C ASN A 375 -22.19 8.64 -3.15
N LEU A 376 -21.03 8.07 -3.46
CA LEU A 376 -20.39 8.22 -4.77
C LEU A 376 -21.14 7.47 -5.88
N ARG A 377 -21.72 6.30 -5.55
CA ARG A 377 -22.42 5.44 -6.52
C ARG A 377 -23.76 6.04 -6.92
N THR A 378 -24.59 6.41 -5.95
CA THR A 378 -25.92 6.98 -6.24
C THR A 378 -25.85 8.48 -6.53
N ASN A 379 -24.69 9.11 -6.31
CA ASN A 379 -24.48 10.55 -6.38
C ASN A 379 -25.49 11.35 -5.52
N LYS A 380 -25.70 10.93 -4.27
CA LYS A 380 -26.66 11.56 -3.34
C LYS A 380 -25.96 12.07 -2.09
N LEU A 381 -26.41 13.24 -1.62
CA LEU A 381 -26.07 13.75 -0.30
C LEU A 381 -26.71 12.86 0.78
N LEU A 382 -25.89 12.42 1.74
CA LEU A 382 -26.34 11.55 2.83
C LEU A 382 -26.48 12.32 4.14
N PHE A 383 -25.54 13.22 4.44
CA PHE A 383 -25.55 14.02 5.66
C PHE A 383 -24.72 15.29 5.47
N GLU A 384 -25.11 16.37 6.14
CA GLU A 384 -24.31 17.60 6.22
C GLU A 384 -24.59 18.38 7.49
N ARG A 385 -23.58 19.13 7.95
CA ARG A 385 -23.68 20.12 9.02
C ARG A 385 -22.73 21.27 8.70
N ASN A 386 -23.26 22.49 8.58
CA ASN A 386 -22.53 23.69 8.16
C ASN A 386 -21.52 23.39 7.03
N PRO A 387 -21.96 22.74 5.93
CA PRO A 387 -21.05 22.14 4.94
C PRO A 387 -20.17 23.16 4.22
N THR A 388 -20.59 24.44 4.20
CA THR A 388 -19.88 25.55 3.57
C THR A 388 -19.17 26.47 4.55
N GLN A 389 -19.17 26.16 5.86
CA GLN A 389 -18.44 26.94 6.87
C GLN A 389 -16.94 26.65 6.73
N ASN A 390 -16.15 27.68 6.39
CA ASN A 390 -14.71 27.53 6.27
C ASN A 390 -14.04 27.51 7.65
N LEU A 391 -13.34 26.41 7.94
CA LEU A 391 -12.61 26.17 9.17
C LEU A 391 -11.14 25.88 8.88
N THR A 392 -10.29 25.89 9.91
CA THR A 392 -8.91 25.45 9.77
C THR A 392 -8.90 23.95 9.50
N PRO A 393 -8.41 23.47 8.35
CA PRO A 393 -8.44 22.06 7.97
C PRO A 393 -7.30 21.22 8.56
N ALA A 394 -6.24 21.86 9.07
CA ALA A 394 -4.99 21.17 9.38
C ALA A 394 -4.49 20.32 8.18
N SER A 395 -3.91 19.14 8.42
CA SER A 395 -3.29 18.32 7.35
C SER A 395 -4.24 17.73 6.30
N THR A 396 -5.56 17.92 6.37
CA THR A 396 -6.42 17.62 5.20
C THR A 396 -6.17 18.60 4.05
N THR A 397 -5.52 19.76 4.28
CA THR A 397 -4.95 20.62 3.24
C THR A 397 -4.13 19.85 2.19
N LYS A 398 -3.40 18.80 2.62
CA LYS A 398 -2.55 17.99 1.74
C LYS A 398 -3.33 17.30 0.62
N LEU A 399 -4.64 17.07 0.79
CA LEU A 399 -5.51 16.54 -0.27
C LEU A 399 -5.52 17.47 -1.49
N PHE A 400 -5.56 18.79 -1.28
CA PHE A 400 -5.51 19.78 -2.36
C PHE A 400 -4.16 19.79 -3.06
N THR A 401 -3.06 19.80 -2.29
CA THR A 401 -1.70 19.78 -2.84
C THR A 401 -1.42 18.51 -3.65
N THR A 402 -1.79 17.34 -3.12
CA THR A 402 -1.58 16.06 -3.81
C THR A 402 -2.50 15.93 -5.02
N ALA A 403 -3.76 16.36 -4.94
CA ALA A 403 -4.66 16.36 -6.09
C ALA A 403 -4.18 17.28 -7.22
N ALA A 404 -3.65 18.46 -6.90
CA ALA A 404 -3.04 19.36 -7.88
C ALA A 404 -1.79 18.78 -8.53
N ALA A 405 -0.95 18.07 -7.76
CA ALA A 405 0.20 17.36 -8.32
C ALA A 405 -0.22 16.24 -9.29
N TYR A 406 -1.23 15.43 -8.92
CA TYR A 406 -1.78 14.41 -9.81
C TYR A 406 -2.45 15.00 -11.05
N HIS A 407 -3.16 16.13 -10.91
CA HIS A 407 -3.74 16.82 -12.05
C HIS A 407 -2.67 17.33 -13.02
N ALA A 408 -1.54 17.83 -12.49
CA ALA A 408 -0.45 18.35 -13.30
C ALA A 408 0.39 17.29 -14.01
N LEU A 409 0.48 16.07 -13.45
CA LEU A 409 1.33 14.99 -13.97
C LEU A 409 0.57 13.81 -14.60
N GLY A 410 -0.70 13.61 -14.26
CA GLY A 410 -1.51 12.49 -14.73
C GLY A 410 -1.22 11.16 -14.00
N SER A 411 -1.88 10.09 -14.46
CA SER A 411 -1.67 8.71 -13.98
C SER A 411 -0.29 8.22 -14.41
N GLY A 412 0.40 7.51 -13.51
CA GLY A 412 1.79 7.08 -13.72
C GLY A 412 2.81 8.23 -13.75
N GLY A 413 2.41 9.45 -13.41
CA GLY A 413 3.28 10.62 -13.34
C GLY A 413 4.42 10.46 -12.33
N ALA A 414 5.52 11.18 -12.54
CA ALA A 414 6.69 11.12 -11.67
C ALA A 414 7.36 12.50 -11.52
N LEU A 415 8.00 12.71 -10.37
CA LEU A 415 8.96 13.80 -10.20
C LEU A 415 10.27 13.35 -10.85
N VAL A 416 10.87 14.20 -11.67
CA VAL A 416 12.07 13.85 -12.47
C VAL A 416 13.24 14.71 -12.04
N THR A 417 14.32 14.05 -11.62
CA THR A 417 15.63 14.69 -11.42
C THR A 417 16.54 14.25 -12.55
N GLU A 418 17.10 15.20 -13.29
CA GLU A 418 17.88 14.93 -14.50
C GLU A 418 19.34 15.31 -14.32
N LEU A 419 20.23 14.51 -14.88
CA LEU A 419 21.59 14.90 -15.18
C LEU A 419 21.66 15.26 -16.66
N ARG A 420 21.85 16.53 -16.99
CA ARG A 420 21.95 17.04 -18.36
C ARG A 420 23.39 17.42 -18.70
N MET A 421 23.70 17.43 -19.99
CA MET A 421 24.97 17.89 -20.52
C MET A 421 24.78 18.91 -21.64
N ASN A 422 25.69 19.86 -21.78
CA ASN A 422 25.86 20.63 -23.02
C ASN A 422 27.16 20.20 -23.73
N GLY A 423 27.38 20.68 -24.95
CA GLY A 423 28.56 20.31 -25.71
C GLY A 423 28.53 18.89 -26.29
N ARG A 424 29.69 18.39 -26.70
CA ARG A 424 29.83 17.09 -27.38
C ARG A 424 30.61 16.10 -26.53
N LEU A 425 30.09 14.88 -26.45
CA LEU A 425 30.79 13.71 -25.91
C LEU A 425 31.50 13.03 -27.08
N ASN A 426 32.83 12.95 -27.04
CA ASN A 426 33.61 12.30 -28.11
C ASN A 426 33.69 10.77 -27.90
N SER A 427 34.29 10.06 -28.85
CA SER A 427 34.47 8.60 -28.81
C SER A 427 35.31 8.11 -27.64
N ASP A 428 36.19 8.96 -27.09
CA ASP A 428 37.05 8.63 -25.94
C ASP A 428 36.32 8.84 -24.60
N GLY A 429 35.04 9.22 -24.63
CA GLY A 429 34.25 9.47 -23.43
C GLY A 429 34.53 10.82 -22.76
N VAL A 430 35.15 11.77 -23.47
CA VAL A 430 35.43 13.11 -22.99
C VAL A 430 34.31 14.06 -23.39
N LEU A 431 33.64 14.66 -22.41
CA LEU A 431 32.67 15.72 -22.60
C LEU A 431 33.39 17.07 -22.70
N ASP A 432 33.34 17.69 -23.88
CA ASP A 432 33.75 19.07 -24.11
C ASP A 432 32.56 20.00 -23.83
N GLY A 433 32.27 20.15 -22.53
CA GLY A 433 31.10 20.85 -22.00
C GLY A 433 30.93 20.63 -20.49
N ASP A 434 29.84 21.16 -19.97
CA ASP A 434 29.41 21.12 -18.57
C ASP A 434 28.33 20.06 -18.34
N LEU A 435 28.19 19.64 -17.08
CA LEU A 435 27.06 18.85 -16.58
C LEU A 435 26.16 19.70 -15.68
N TYR A 436 24.86 19.38 -15.69
CA TYR A 436 23.84 20.07 -14.93
C TYR A 436 22.97 19.05 -14.18
N LEU A 437 22.96 19.12 -12.86
CA LEU A 437 22.00 18.38 -12.02
C LEU A 437 20.75 19.25 -11.86
N VAL A 438 19.67 18.86 -12.54
CA VAL A 438 18.42 19.61 -12.63
C VAL A 438 17.38 19.00 -11.69
N GLY A 439 17.05 19.73 -10.63
CA GLY A 439 16.06 19.32 -9.64
C GLY A 439 14.72 20.05 -9.82
N CYS A 440 13.62 19.33 -9.62
CA CYS A 440 12.28 19.92 -9.56
C CYS A 440 11.69 19.96 -8.14
N GLY A 441 12.50 19.72 -7.11
CA GLY A 441 12.05 19.62 -5.72
C GLY A 441 11.66 18.20 -5.30
N ASP A 442 12.38 17.18 -5.75
CA ASP A 442 12.22 15.83 -5.20
C ASP A 442 12.83 15.76 -3.78
N ALA A 443 12.00 15.76 -2.74
CA ALA A 443 12.45 15.60 -1.35
C ALA A 443 13.03 14.20 -1.03
N MET A 444 12.78 13.19 -1.88
CA MET A 444 13.27 11.83 -1.68
C MET A 444 14.69 11.62 -2.22
N LEU A 445 15.26 12.64 -2.85
CA LEU A 445 16.57 12.56 -3.47
C LEU A 445 17.63 12.20 -2.42
N SER A 446 18.34 11.10 -2.69
CA SER A 446 19.29 10.47 -1.78
C SER A 446 20.71 10.39 -2.36
N VAL A 447 21.66 9.93 -1.55
CA VAL A 447 23.03 9.66 -2.02
C VAL A 447 23.05 8.50 -3.03
N ASN A 448 22.22 7.48 -2.81
CA ASN A 448 22.11 6.33 -3.72
C ASN A 448 21.57 6.77 -5.09
N ASP A 449 20.68 7.75 -5.11
CA ASP A 449 20.20 8.37 -6.34
C ASP A 449 21.34 9.08 -7.09
N MET A 450 22.22 9.79 -6.38
CA MET A 450 23.41 10.41 -6.97
C MET A 450 24.39 9.37 -7.53
N GLU A 451 24.58 8.25 -6.83
CA GLU A 451 25.36 7.11 -7.29
C GLU A 451 24.76 6.51 -8.56
N TYR A 452 23.45 6.29 -8.58
CA TYR A 452 22.76 5.81 -9.76
C TYR A 452 22.96 6.74 -10.97
N LEU A 453 22.81 8.06 -10.80
CA LEU A 453 23.06 9.02 -11.89
C LEU A 453 24.50 8.95 -12.41
N ALA A 454 25.48 8.83 -11.50
CA ALA A 454 26.90 8.70 -11.84
C ALA A 454 27.21 7.39 -12.60
N ASP A 455 26.67 6.26 -12.12
CA ASP A 455 26.81 4.96 -12.76
C ASP A 455 26.20 4.94 -14.17
N GLN A 456 25.01 5.53 -14.33
CA GLN A 456 24.38 5.65 -15.65
C GLN A 456 25.23 6.52 -16.59
N ALA A 457 25.74 7.66 -16.10
CA ALA A 457 26.63 8.51 -16.88
C ALA A 457 27.88 7.74 -17.36
N TYR A 458 28.49 6.93 -16.48
CA TYR A 458 29.63 6.08 -16.83
C TYR A 458 29.25 5.03 -17.89
N ARG A 459 28.11 4.34 -17.72
CA ARG A 459 27.63 3.33 -18.69
C ARG A 459 27.34 3.92 -20.06
N MET A 460 26.96 5.19 -20.12
CA MET A 460 26.74 5.93 -21.37
C MET A 460 28.04 6.42 -22.03
N GLY A 461 29.19 5.99 -21.53
CA GLY A 461 30.50 6.27 -22.10
C GLY A 461 31.17 7.52 -21.55
N LEU A 462 30.59 8.22 -20.58
CA LEU A 462 31.27 9.34 -19.95
C LEU A 462 32.47 8.84 -19.13
N ARG A 463 33.65 9.40 -19.38
CA ARG A 463 34.90 9.11 -18.68
C ARG A 463 35.55 10.38 -18.12
N LYS A 464 35.31 11.52 -18.76
CA LYS A 464 35.88 12.82 -18.33
C LYS A 464 34.96 13.97 -18.68
N VAL A 465 34.87 14.95 -17.78
CA VAL A 465 34.19 16.23 -18.00
C VAL A 465 35.24 17.33 -18.01
N ARG A 466 35.34 18.08 -19.13
CA ARG A 466 36.26 19.23 -19.23
C ARG A 466 35.69 20.49 -18.58
N GLY A 467 34.37 20.68 -18.68
CA GLY A 467 33.66 21.79 -18.06
C GLY A 467 33.31 21.53 -16.60
N LYS A 468 32.45 22.40 -16.07
CA LYS A 468 32.02 22.40 -14.66
C LYS A 468 30.77 21.54 -14.45
N LEU A 469 30.50 21.27 -13.18
CA LEU A 469 29.22 20.70 -12.75
C LEU A 469 28.38 21.81 -12.12
N TYR A 470 27.13 21.93 -12.56
CA TYR A 470 26.21 22.93 -12.07
C TYR A 470 24.99 22.28 -11.41
N ALA A 471 24.59 22.82 -10.27
CA ALA A 471 23.23 22.63 -9.77
C ALA A 471 22.31 23.59 -10.53
N ASP A 472 21.25 23.06 -11.12
CA ASP A 472 20.12 23.86 -11.60
C ASP A 472 18.98 23.74 -10.58
N ASP A 473 18.88 24.77 -9.75
CA ASP A 473 17.82 24.96 -8.78
C ASP A 473 16.87 26.09 -9.21
N SER A 474 16.69 26.30 -10.52
CA SER A 474 15.84 27.37 -11.04
C SER A 474 14.35 27.01 -11.12
N PHE A 475 13.97 25.76 -10.79
CA PHE A 475 12.60 25.27 -10.98
C PHE A 475 11.54 26.04 -10.15
N PHE A 476 11.91 26.53 -8.97
CA PHE A 476 11.12 27.51 -8.23
C PHE A 476 12.01 28.38 -7.33
N ASP A 477 11.42 29.38 -6.67
CA ASP A 477 12.16 30.35 -5.87
C ASP A 477 12.92 29.74 -4.68
N HIS A 478 13.81 30.54 -4.07
CA HIS A 478 14.56 30.16 -2.88
C HIS A 478 13.90 30.61 -1.56
N VAL A 479 12.62 31.02 -1.60
CA VAL A 479 11.87 31.38 -0.39
C VAL A 479 11.37 30.08 0.24
N GLY A 480 12.28 29.39 0.93
CA GLY A 480 12.05 28.05 1.48
C GLY A 480 11.43 28.03 2.88
N ASN A 481 11.53 29.11 3.66
CA ASN A 481 10.96 29.16 5.00
C ASN A 481 9.43 29.31 4.94
N ARG A 482 8.71 28.29 5.42
CA ARG A 482 7.25 28.24 5.48
C ARG A 482 6.64 29.45 6.15
N ALA A 483 7.17 29.89 7.29
CA ALA A 483 6.62 31.01 8.03
C ALA A 483 6.56 32.30 7.19
N VAL A 484 7.55 32.50 6.31
CA VAL A 484 7.64 33.67 5.44
C VAL A 484 6.57 33.64 4.35
N TYR A 485 6.49 32.57 3.55
CA TYR A 485 5.57 32.55 2.39
C TYR A 485 4.10 32.22 2.75
N SER A 486 3.86 31.65 3.92
CA SER A 486 2.51 31.46 4.47
C SER A 486 2.03 32.67 5.29
N GLY A 487 2.96 33.56 5.69
CA GLY A 487 2.66 34.66 6.61
C GLY A 487 2.20 34.16 7.98
N ASP A 488 2.65 32.98 8.41
CA ASP A 488 2.26 32.33 9.66
C ASP A 488 3.49 31.86 10.42
N PHE A 489 3.91 32.70 11.38
CA PHE A 489 5.10 32.54 12.20
C PHE A 489 4.87 31.68 13.45
N GLU A 490 3.67 31.14 13.65
CA GLU A 490 3.45 30.19 14.73
C GLU A 490 4.23 28.89 14.43
N ASP A 491 5.20 28.56 15.29
CA ASP A 491 5.96 27.32 15.17
C ASP A 491 5.20 26.17 15.82
N VAL A 492 4.28 25.58 15.05
CA VAL A 492 3.52 24.40 15.48
C VAL A 492 4.38 23.13 15.39
N GLN A 493 5.24 23.07 14.39
CA GLN A 493 6.20 22.00 14.18
C GLN A 493 7.33 22.51 13.29
N HIS A 494 8.57 22.34 13.75
CA HIS A 494 9.74 22.70 12.97
C HIS A 494 9.73 21.93 11.64
N THR A 495 9.86 22.67 10.53
CA THR A 495 9.90 22.11 9.18
C THR A 495 11.11 22.70 8.48
N ALA A 496 11.97 21.83 7.92
CA ALA A 496 13.13 22.28 7.16
C ALA A 496 12.71 23.21 5.99
N PRO A 497 13.53 24.21 5.63
CA PRO A 497 13.23 25.04 4.47
C PRO A 497 13.23 24.20 3.19
N VAL A 498 12.28 24.48 2.28
CA VAL A 498 12.15 23.75 1.01
C VAL A 498 13.03 24.37 -0.08
N TYR A 499 13.61 23.52 -0.93
CA TYR A 499 14.53 23.94 -1.99
C TYR A 499 14.28 23.17 -3.29
N PRO A 500 14.55 23.77 -4.47
CA PRO A 500 14.38 23.10 -5.77
C PRO A 500 15.29 21.87 -5.95
N LEU A 501 16.43 21.89 -5.28
CA LEU A 501 17.38 20.78 -5.28
C LEU A 501 18.05 20.69 -3.92
N SER A 502 17.85 19.58 -3.22
CA SER A 502 18.46 19.28 -1.94
C SER A 502 18.58 17.78 -1.75
N LEU A 503 19.48 17.37 -0.85
CA LEU A 503 19.62 16.00 -0.35
C LEU A 503 19.32 16.01 1.14
N ASN A 504 18.73 14.94 1.66
CA ASN A 504 18.48 14.76 3.11
C ASN A 504 17.84 16.00 3.77
N GLU A 505 16.77 16.52 3.15
CA GLU A 505 16.06 17.73 3.61
C GLU A 505 16.95 19.00 3.70
N GLY A 506 18.00 19.05 2.89
CA GLY A 506 18.96 20.15 2.89
C GLY A 506 19.88 20.15 4.11
N SER A 507 20.18 18.97 4.67
CA SER A 507 21.03 18.81 5.84
C SER A 507 22.24 17.92 5.60
N VAL A 508 23.28 18.13 6.42
CA VAL A 508 24.46 17.26 6.51
C VAL A 508 24.71 16.87 7.97
N SER A 509 25.29 15.70 8.17
CA SER A 509 25.78 15.27 9.47
C SER A 509 27.27 15.58 9.59
N VAL A 510 27.65 16.28 10.65
CA VAL A 510 29.05 16.56 11.01
C VAL A 510 29.43 15.64 12.16
N VAL A 511 30.23 14.64 11.86
CA VAL A 511 30.72 13.64 12.82
C VAL A 511 32.06 14.11 13.35
N VAL A 512 32.13 14.39 14.65
CA VAL A 512 33.35 14.82 15.34
C VAL A 512 33.79 13.70 16.26
N SER A 513 34.96 13.11 15.99
CA SER A 513 35.55 12.03 16.79
C SER A 513 36.85 12.48 17.43
N ALA A 514 37.05 12.10 18.70
CA ALA A 514 38.30 12.35 19.41
C ALA A 514 38.97 11.04 19.83
N SER A 515 40.22 10.84 19.41
CA SER A 515 41.01 9.69 19.85
C SER A 515 41.31 9.74 21.36
N ARG A 516 41.79 8.62 21.91
CA ARG A 516 42.30 8.55 23.30
C ARG A 516 43.40 9.57 23.60
N LYS A 517 44.20 9.96 22.59
CA LYS A 517 45.27 10.96 22.70
C LYS A 517 44.79 12.40 22.50
N GLY A 518 43.50 12.61 22.24
CA GLY A 518 42.89 13.93 22.03
C GLY A 518 42.98 14.46 20.60
N THR A 519 43.54 13.71 19.65
CA THR A 519 43.47 14.05 18.21
C THR A 519 42.02 14.04 17.74
N VAL A 520 41.59 15.12 17.09
CA VAL A 520 40.23 15.31 16.60
C VAL A 520 40.18 15.05 15.10
N SER A 521 39.22 14.25 14.66
CA SER A 521 38.85 14.09 13.25
C SER A 521 37.42 14.56 13.05
N VAL A 522 37.16 15.23 11.94
CA VAL A 522 35.82 15.69 11.57
C VAL A 522 35.49 15.18 10.18
N GLN A 523 34.31 14.58 10.05
CA GLN A 523 33.79 14.09 8.78
C GLN A 523 32.42 14.70 8.51
N VAL A 524 32.12 14.99 7.25
CA VAL A 524 30.81 15.45 6.79
C VAL A 524 30.16 14.32 5.99
N LEU A 525 28.91 14.01 6.32
CA LEU A 525 28.10 13.00 5.66
C LEU A 525 26.82 13.63 5.10
N PRO A 526 26.49 13.41 3.81
CA PRO A 526 27.30 12.70 2.82
C PRO A 526 28.59 13.46 2.46
N ASN A 527 29.58 12.73 1.96
CA ASN A 527 30.81 13.33 1.46
C ASN A 527 30.50 14.24 0.27
N THR A 528 31.02 15.46 0.30
CA THR A 528 30.74 16.48 -0.71
C THR A 528 31.93 17.43 -0.84
N THR A 529 32.24 17.84 -2.06
CA THR A 529 33.28 18.84 -2.36
C THR A 529 32.82 20.27 -2.09
N ALA A 530 31.51 20.48 -1.86
CA ALA A 530 30.91 21.77 -1.58
C ALA A 530 31.09 22.23 -0.14
N VAL A 531 31.54 21.35 0.76
CA VAL A 531 31.73 21.65 2.18
C VAL A 531 33.22 21.61 2.51
N VAL A 532 33.70 22.66 3.17
CA VAL A 532 35.06 22.75 3.71
C VAL A 532 34.96 22.71 5.23
N VAL A 533 35.72 21.82 5.86
CA VAL A 533 35.75 21.74 7.33
C VAL A 533 36.94 22.50 7.88
N GLN A 534 36.68 23.41 8.81
CA GLN A 534 37.70 24.08 9.61
C GLN A 534 37.57 23.63 11.07
N VAL A 535 38.61 22.98 11.60
CA VAL A 535 38.71 22.71 13.04
C VAL A 535 39.47 23.86 13.68
N ALA A 536 38.79 24.67 14.48
CA ALA A 536 39.44 25.74 15.21
C ALA A 536 40.38 25.13 16.26
N PRO A 537 41.59 25.69 16.47
CA PRO A 537 42.49 25.21 17.51
C PRO A 537 41.77 25.28 18.86
N ALA A 538 41.73 24.16 19.59
CA ALA A 538 41.18 24.11 20.93
C ALA A 538 41.87 25.20 21.76
N VAL A 539 41.10 26.21 22.21
CA VAL A 539 41.62 27.24 23.11
C VAL A 539 42.23 26.50 24.29
N ARG A 540 43.56 26.54 24.41
CA ARG A 540 44.32 25.91 25.50
C ARG A 540 43.61 26.24 26.81
N GLN A 541 43.18 25.19 27.52
CA GLN A 541 42.52 25.34 28.81
C GLN A 541 43.42 26.16 29.73
N ASN A 542 43.01 27.40 30.00
CA ASN A 542 43.56 28.15 31.12
C ASN A 542 43.14 27.39 32.38
N ARG A 543 44.11 26.75 33.06
CA ARG A 543 43.93 25.88 34.25
C ARG A 543 43.15 26.50 35.42
N ARG A 544 42.69 27.76 35.31
CA ARG A 544 41.97 28.52 36.35
C ARG A 544 40.47 28.74 36.10
N ARG A 545 39.86 28.26 35.00
CA ARG A 545 38.39 28.32 34.82
C ARG A 545 37.79 26.93 34.55
N LYS A 546 37.00 26.44 35.51
CA LYS A 546 36.30 25.14 35.55
C LYS A 546 35.16 24.96 34.52
N LYS A 547 35.03 25.81 33.49
CA LYS A 547 34.06 25.61 32.40
C LYS A 547 34.79 25.10 31.16
N ARG A 548 34.72 23.80 30.90
CA ARG A 548 35.11 23.22 29.60
C ARG A 548 34.22 23.88 28.53
N SER A 549 34.81 24.41 27.45
CA SER A 549 34.02 24.89 26.32
C SER A 549 33.30 23.69 25.69
N SER A 550 31.97 23.75 25.64
CA SER A 550 31.16 22.76 24.94
C SER A 550 31.55 22.73 23.46
N LEU A 551 31.59 21.54 22.88
CA LEU A 551 31.78 21.39 21.44
C LEU A 551 30.62 22.08 20.72
N SER A 552 30.91 22.83 19.67
CA SER A 552 29.91 23.50 18.87
C SER A 552 30.31 23.50 17.40
N VAL A 553 29.30 23.52 16.53
CA VAL A 553 29.48 23.58 15.08
C VAL A 553 28.72 24.78 14.55
N SER A 554 29.38 25.57 13.71
CA SER A 554 28.81 26.72 13.01
C SER A 554 29.11 26.63 11.53
N GLN A 555 28.42 27.41 10.71
CA GLN A 555 28.65 27.45 9.26
C GLN A 555 28.72 28.88 8.74
N THR A 556 29.53 29.09 7.71
CA THR A 556 29.61 30.32 6.92
C THR A 556 29.66 29.97 5.43
N VAL A 557 29.31 30.91 4.56
CA VAL A 557 29.45 30.74 3.11
C VAL A 557 30.70 31.48 2.65
N LEU A 558 31.59 30.78 1.95
CA LEU A 558 32.83 31.32 1.41
C LEU A 558 32.56 32.19 0.17
N LYS A 559 33.57 32.97 -0.24
CA LYS A 559 33.48 33.86 -1.42
C LYS A 559 33.21 33.09 -2.72
N ASP A 560 33.63 31.83 -2.80
CA ASP A 560 33.39 30.94 -3.93
C ASP A 560 32.04 30.20 -3.86
N GLY A 561 31.24 30.46 -2.82
CA GLY A 561 29.93 29.87 -2.58
C GLY A 561 29.92 28.58 -1.77
N ARG A 562 31.08 27.95 -1.52
CA ARG A 562 31.17 26.73 -0.69
C ARG A 562 30.78 27.01 0.75
N VAL A 563 30.28 25.99 1.44
CA VAL A 563 29.91 26.07 2.85
C VAL A 563 31.12 25.70 3.70
N GLN A 564 31.57 26.60 4.55
CA GLN A 564 32.58 26.29 5.55
C GLN A 564 31.92 25.90 6.86
N ILE A 565 32.14 24.66 7.30
CA ILE A 565 31.73 24.17 8.62
C ILE A 565 32.89 24.37 9.59
N THR A 566 32.65 25.15 10.64
CA THR A 566 33.65 25.45 11.66
C THR A 566 33.29 24.73 12.96
N VAL A 567 34.17 23.82 13.39
CA VAL A 567 34.05 23.10 14.66
C VAL A 567 34.91 23.79 15.71
N THR A 568 34.30 24.20 16.83
CA THR A 568 34.96 24.86 17.96
C THR A 568 34.72 24.09 19.26
N GLY A 569 35.60 24.28 20.24
CA GLY A 569 35.53 23.58 21.53
C GLY A 569 36.43 22.34 21.59
N ALA A 570 36.33 21.58 22.68
CA ALA A 570 37.15 20.39 22.91
C ALA A 570 36.25 19.16 23.11
N PRO A 571 36.27 18.18 22.17
CA PRO A 571 35.50 16.95 22.33
C PRO A 571 36.08 16.11 23.47
N ARG A 572 35.23 15.28 24.09
CA ARG A 572 35.68 14.33 25.14
C ARG A 572 36.57 13.25 24.50
N PRO A 573 37.72 12.88 25.10
CA PRO A 573 38.55 11.78 24.58
C PRO A 573 37.76 10.48 24.44
N ASN A 574 38.00 9.73 23.36
CA ASN A 574 37.34 8.47 23.04
C ASN A 574 35.80 8.59 22.90
N ARG A 575 35.31 9.73 22.42
CA ARG A 575 33.89 9.95 22.08
C ARG A 575 33.75 10.43 20.65
N THR A 576 32.61 10.08 20.07
CA THR A 576 32.12 10.59 18.79
C THR A 576 30.82 11.34 19.06
N GLN A 577 30.67 12.53 18.48
CA GLN A 577 29.46 13.34 18.54
C GLN A 577 29.03 13.70 17.12
N THR A 578 27.73 13.64 16.84
CA THR A 578 27.17 13.91 15.52
C THR A 578 26.26 15.12 15.58
N PHE A 579 26.50 16.10 14.73
CA PHE A 579 25.66 17.29 14.62
C PHE A 579 24.92 17.28 13.28
N HIS A 580 23.60 17.38 13.31
CA HIS A 580 22.78 17.55 12.11
C HIS A 580 22.59 19.03 11.81
N ILE A 581 23.02 19.47 10.63
CA ILE A 581 23.07 20.90 10.27
C ILE A 581 22.36 21.10 8.95
N THR A 582 21.32 21.95 8.95
CA THR A 582 20.70 22.47 7.73
C THR A 582 21.67 23.41 7.03
N VAL A 583 22.07 23.10 5.80
CA VAL A 583 23.10 23.87 5.08
C VAL A 583 22.50 25.09 4.39
N GLN A 584 23.25 26.19 4.34
CA GLN A 584 22.80 27.43 3.66
C GLN A 584 22.75 27.33 2.13
N LYS A 585 23.48 26.38 1.53
CA LYS A 585 23.59 26.19 0.06
C LYS A 585 23.30 24.72 -0.34
N PRO A 586 22.07 24.22 -0.16
CA PRO A 586 21.75 22.81 -0.34
C PRO A 586 21.90 22.31 -1.77
N ALA A 587 21.58 23.13 -2.78
CA ALA A 587 21.76 22.77 -4.19
C ALA A 587 23.25 22.58 -4.54
N LEU A 588 24.11 23.46 -4.03
CA LEU A 588 25.57 23.34 -4.21
C LEU A 588 26.10 22.08 -3.51
N VAL A 589 25.59 21.77 -2.31
CA VAL A 589 25.92 20.52 -1.60
C VAL A 589 25.51 19.30 -2.40
N ALA A 590 24.30 19.28 -2.99
CA ALA A 590 23.82 18.18 -3.82
C ALA A 590 24.71 17.92 -5.03
N VAL A 591 25.11 18.96 -5.79
CA VAL A 591 26.02 18.78 -6.92
C VAL A 591 27.45 18.40 -6.48
N GLY A 592 27.91 18.85 -5.31
CA GLY A 592 29.19 18.41 -4.73
C GLY A 592 29.19 16.94 -4.29
N VAL A 593 28.03 16.42 -3.86
CA VAL A 593 27.85 14.97 -3.64
C VAL A 593 27.93 14.23 -4.97
N LEU A 594 27.22 14.71 -6.00
CA LEU A 594 27.29 14.12 -7.34
C LEU A 594 28.72 14.11 -7.90
N GLU A 595 29.47 15.20 -7.77
CA GLU A 595 30.89 15.25 -8.16
C GLU A 595 31.70 14.15 -7.43
N SER A 596 31.50 14.03 -6.12
CA SER A 596 32.16 12.99 -5.31
C SER A 596 31.79 11.57 -5.75
N ARG A 597 30.55 11.35 -6.23
CA ARG A 597 30.08 10.04 -6.74
C ARG A 597 30.60 9.76 -8.15
N LEU A 598 30.63 10.74 -9.03
CA LEU A 598 31.23 10.63 -10.37
C LEU A 598 32.72 10.28 -10.28
N GLN A 599 33.47 10.95 -9.41
CA GLN A 599 34.89 10.66 -9.17
C GLN A 599 35.09 9.25 -8.61
N ALA A 600 34.28 8.83 -7.63
CA ALA A 600 34.32 7.48 -7.09
C ALA A 600 33.98 6.40 -8.15
N GLY A 601 33.07 6.71 -9.08
CA GLY A 601 32.72 5.88 -10.23
C GLY A 601 33.72 5.92 -11.39
N GLY A 602 34.88 6.58 -11.22
CA GLY A 602 35.95 6.61 -12.22
C GLY A 602 35.80 7.66 -13.33
N ILE A 603 34.90 8.65 -13.16
CA ILE A 603 34.76 9.78 -14.08
C ILE A 603 35.61 10.95 -13.59
N GLN A 604 36.51 11.43 -14.44
CA GLN A 604 37.36 12.58 -14.13
C GLN A 604 36.58 13.90 -14.20
N VAL A 605 36.48 14.60 -13.07
CA VAL A 605 35.81 15.91 -12.95
C VAL A 605 36.71 16.85 -12.15
N ASN A 606 37.24 17.89 -12.81
CA ASN A 606 38.28 18.75 -12.25
C ASN A 606 38.03 20.26 -12.37
N ALA A 607 37.01 20.71 -13.12
CA ALA A 607 36.77 22.13 -13.32
C ALA A 607 35.99 22.80 -12.17
N GLY A 608 35.49 22.01 -11.21
CA GLY A 608 34.77 22.45 -10.03
C GLY A 608 33.25 22.55 -10.23
N ILE A 609 32.57 22.97 -9.15
CA ILE A 609 31.11 23.03 -9.04
C ILE A 609 30.57 24.46 -9.01
N GLY A 610 29.29 24.64 -9.31
CA GLY A 610 28.58 25.91 -9.18
C GLY A 610 27.05 25.77 -9.21
N VAL A 611 26.35 26.90 -9.23
CA VAL A 611 24.88 26.97 -9.40
C VAL A 611 24.59 27.76 -10.67
N LYS A 612 23.86 27.15 -11.61
CA LYS A 612 23.52 27.76 -12.91
C LYS A 612 22.39 26.97 -13.56
N ALA A 613 21.41 27.68 -14.13
CA ALA A 613 20.35 27.04 -14.92
C ALA A 613 20.92 26.31 -16.14
N ALA A 614 20.38 25.12 -16.42
CA ALA A 614 20.74 24.34 -17.59
C ALA A 614 20.29 25.08 -18.86
N PRO A 615 21.16 25.23 -19.88
CA PRO A 615 20.75 25.77 -21.18
C PRO A 615 19.62 24.95 -21.78
N GLN A 616 18.68 25.58 -22.49
CA GLN A 616 17.60 24.86 -23.18
C GLN A 616 18.13 23.83 -24.19
N SER A 617 19.30 24.07 -24.78
CA SER A 617 19.99 23.17 -25.70
C SER A 617 20.70 21.99 -25.04
N SER A 618 20.75 21.94 -23.70
CA SER A 618 21.32 20.79 -22.98
C SER A 618 20.49 19.53 -23.22
N ARG A 619 21.15 18.38 -23.26
CA ARG A 619 20.53 17.06 -23.48
C ARG A 619 20.59 16.22 -22.20
N ILE A 620 19.56 15.43 -21.95
CA ILE A 620 19.52 14.51 -20.82
C ILE A 620 20.58 13.43 -21.04
N LEU A 621 21.47 13.29 -20.07
CA LEU A 621 22.42 12.18 -19.99
C LEU A 621 21.75 11.04 -19.21
N SER A 622 21.39 11.26 -17.94
CA SER A 622 20.68 10.28 -17.12
C SER A 622 19.57 10.95 -16.32
N GLN A 623 18.64 10.16 -15.77
CA GLN A 623 17.53 10.69 -14.97
C GLN A 623 17.06 9.69 -13.93
N ILE A 624 16.46 10.22 -12.87
CA ILE A 624 15.69 9.47 -11.87
C ILE A 624 14.23 9.89 -12.00
N GLN A 625 13.34 8.90 -11.95
CA GLN A 625 11.90 9.13 -11.92
C GLN A 625 11.37 8.62 -10.59
N ARG A 626 10.81 9.52 -9.77
CA ARG A 626 10.14 9.19 -8.52
C ARG A 626 8.63 9.10 -8.77
N PRO A 627 8.01 7.90 -8.73
CA PRO A 627 6.58 7.77 -8.97
C PRO A 627 5.79 8.67 -8.02
N LEU A 628 4.84 9.42 -8.57
CA LEU A 628 4.04 10.36 -7.77
C LEU A 628 3.23 9.62 -6.70
N SER A 629 2.82 8.39 -6.96
CA SER A 629 2.13 7.52 -6.00
C SER A 629 2.97 7.20 -4.75
N GLU A 630 4.26 6.95 -4.91
CA GLU A 630 5.19 6.75 -3.79
C GLU A 630 5.37 8.05 -2.99
N TYR A 631 5.60 9.16 -3.69
CA TYR A 631 5.79 10.47 -3.08
C TYR A 631 4.55 10.93 -2.30
N CYS A 632 3.39 10.90 -2.94
CA CYS A 632 2.10 11.26 -2.33
C CYS A 632 1.72 10.28 -1.20
N SER A 633 2.15 9.01 -1.24
CA SER A 633 1.94 8.10 -0.11
C SER A 633 2.69 8.55 1.14
N VAL A 634 3.91 9.08 1.02
CA VAL A 634 4.62 9.68 2.16
C VAL A 634 3.90 10.93 2.66
N VAL A 635 3.48 11.81 1.74
CA VAL A 635 2.71 13.02 2.07
C VAL A 635 1.41 12.70 2.81
N ASN A 636 0.63 11.73 2.32
CA ASN A 636 -0.70 11.44 2.85
C ASN A 636 -0.69 10.44 4.01
N LYS A 637 -0.01 9.29 3.90
CA LYS A 637 0.01 8.26 4.96
C LYS A 637 0.81 8.69 6.18
N ARG A 638 2.01 9.24 5.98
CA ARG A 638 2.84 9.73 7.10
C ARG A 638 2.50 11.16 7.51
N SER A 639 1.64 11.83 6.73
CA SER A 639 1.27 13.24 6.95
C SER A 639 2.47 14.18 6.95
N HIS A 640 3.51 13.89 6.15
CA HIS A 640 4.80 14.55 6.25
C HIS A 640 4.74 16.00 5.74
N ASN A 641 5.08 16.97 6.59
CA ASN A 641 4.92 18.40 6.28
C ASN A 641 5.95 18.89 5.28
N PHE A 642 7.24 18.59 5.49
CA PHE A 642 8.31 18.98 4.57
C PHE A 642 8.02 18.55 3.12
N TYR A 643 7.66 17.28 2.91
CA TYR A 643 7.34 16.73 1.59
C TYR A 643 6.11 17.40 0.97
N ALA A 644 5.11 17.77 1.79
CA ALA A 644 3.93 18.48 1.32
C ALA A 644 4.27 19.91 0.87
N GLU A 645 5.10 20.64 1.61
CA GLU A 645 5.54 21.98 1.20
C GLU A 645 6.44 21.93 -0.04
N GLN A 646 7.27 20.90 -0.12
CA GLN A 646 8.10 20.65 -1.29
C GLN A 646 7.24 20.38 -2.53
N LEU A 647 6.22 19.52 -2.40
CA LEU A 647 5.26 19.24 -3.48
C LEU A 647 4.39 20.46 -3.83
N PHE A 648 4.06 21.29 -2.84
CA PHE A 648 3.34 22.55 -3.03
C PHE A 648 4.15 23.54 -3.87
N LYS A 649 5.44 23.74 -3.56
CA LYS A 649 6.33 24.53 -4.41
C LYS A 649 6.54 23.89 -5.78
N PHE A 650 6.61 22.56 -5.86
CA PHE A 650 6.64 21.86 -7.15
C PHE A 650 5.42 22.17 -8.02
N VAL A 651 4.20 22.14 -7.46
CA VAL A 651 2.97 22.49 -8.17
C VAL A 651 3.04 23.92 -8.71
N GLY A 652 3.48 24.89 -7.90
CA GLY A 652 3.67 26.26 -8.36
C GLY A 652 4.73 26.39 -9.46
N GLY A 653 5.85 25.68 -9.32
CA GLY A 653 6.92 25.63 -10.33
C GLY A 653 6.45 25.02 -11.65
N ARG A 654 5.66 23.95 -11.59
CA ARG A 654 5.08 23.27 -12.75
C ARG A 654 4.06 24.15 -13.48
N TYR A 655 3.37 25.02 -12.74
CA TYR A 655 2.45 26.03 -13.25
C TYR A 655 3.16 27.29 -13.77
N GLY A 656 4.50 27.27 -13.87
CA GLY A 656 5.32 28.34 -14.44
C GLY A 656 5.88 29.34 -13.43
N GLY A 657 5.68 29.13 -12.13
CA GLY A 657 6.19 30.01 -11.08
C GLY A 657 7.70 29.86 -10.88
N ARG A 658 8.45 30.94 -11.08
CA ARG A 658 9.90 31.00 -10.82
C ARG A 658 10.26 31.96 -9.68
N THR A 659 9.42 32.95 -9.45
CA THR A 659 9.45 33.85 -8.30
C THR A 659 8.10 33.79 -7.59
N ASN A 660 8.11 34.00 -6.27
CA ASN A 660 6.91 33.95 -5.44
C ASN A 660 6.05 32.70 -5.69
N THR A 661 6.72 31.55 -5.78
CA THR A 661 6.15 30.29 -6.25
C THR A 661 5.05 29.79 -5.31
N ALA A 662 5.05 30.18 -4.03
CA ALA A 662 3.96 29.83 -3.11
C ALA A 662 2.63 30.47 -3.55
N ASP A 663 2.63 31.72 -4.02
CA ASP A 663 1.43 32.36 -4.59
C ASP A 663 1.00 31.69 -5.89
N VAL A 664 1.96 31.31 -6.73
CA VAL A 664 1.66 30.58 -7.96
C VAL A 664 1.08 29.20 -7.65
N ALA A 665 1.58 28.50 -6.62
CA ALA A 665 1.05 27.22 -6.17
C ALA A 665 -0.40 27.35 -5.67
N ARG A 666 -0.73 28.40 -4.91
CA ARG A 666 -2.12 28.71 -4.51
C ARG A 666 -3.02 28.86 -5.73
N LYS A 667 -2.59 29.65 -6.72
CA LYS A 667 -3.33 29.86 -7.98
C LYS A 667 -3.47 28.56 -8.78
N ALA A 668 -2.43 27.73 -8.84
CA ALA A 668 -2.45 26.45 -9.52
C ALA A 668 -3.41 25.44 -8.88
N ILE A 669 -3.49 25.41 -7.55
CA ILE A 669 -4.49 24.61 -6.83
C ILE A 669 -5.90 25.10 -7.14
N LEU A 670 -6.15 26.41 -7.10
CA LEU A 670 -7.46 26.98 -7.46
C LEU A 670 -7.83 26.65 -8.91
N ALA A 671 -6.91 26.82 -9.86
CA ALA A 671 -7.12 26.47 -11.26
C ALA A 671 -7.40 24.97 -11.45
N THR A 672 -6.77 24.10 -10.64
CA THR A 672 -7.08 22.66 -10.62
C THR A 672 -8.51 22.42 -10.14
N LEU A 673 -8.95 23.10 -9.08
CA LEU A 673 -10.33 22.99 -8.61
C LEU A 673 -11.32 23.44 -9.68
N ASP A 674 -11.05 24.57 -10.35
CA ASP A 674 -11.89 25.08 -11.45
C ASP A 674 -11.97 24.08 -12.61
N SER A 675 -10.83 23.51 -13.02
CA SER A 675 -10.72 22.46 -14.04
C SER A 675 -11.55 21.21 -13.68
N LEU A 676 -11.52 20.82 -12.40
CA LEU A 676 -12.29 19.72 -11.85
C LEU A 676 -13.75 20.09 -11.52
N ARG A 677 -14.17 21.34 -11.76
CA ARG A 677 -15.50 21.90 -11.43
C ARG A 677 -15.84 21.79 -9.94
N VAL A 678 -14.84 21.98 -9.08
CA VAL A 678 -14.96 21.96 -7.61
C VAL A 678 -15.09 23.40 -7.10
N PRO A 679 -16.24 23.79 -6.49
CA PRO A 679 -16.40 25.15 -6.00
C PRO A 679 -15.46 25.46 -4.83
N HIS A 680 -14.68 26.54 -4.94
CA HIS A 680 -13.73 26.95 -3.91
C HIS A 680 -14.41 27.45 -2.61
N ARG A 681 -15.64 28.00 -2.68
CA ARG A 681 -16.45 28.44 -1.53
C ARG A 681 -15.70 29.34 -0.53
N GLY A 682 -14.93 30.31 -1.04
CA GLY A 682 -14.15 31.22 -0.21
C GLY A 682 -12.97 30.56 0.53
N MET A 683 -12.53 29.38 0.07
CA MET A 683 -11.34 28.70 0.58
C MET A 683 -10.10 29.61 0.55
N ILE A 684 -9.28 29.54 1.59
CA ILE A 684 -7.98 30.19 1.69
C ILE A 684 -6.93 29.12 1.98
N LEU A 685 -5.93 29.02 1.11
CA LEU A 685 -4.73 28.21 1.35
C LEU A 685 -3.54 29.15 1.46
N ASN A 686 -2.70 28.99 2.48
CA ASN A 686 -1.49 29.76 2.75
C ASN A 686 -0.24 28.89 2.64
N ASP A 687 -0.38 27.58 2.84
CA ASP A 687 0.67 26.58 2.67
C ASP A 687 0.11 25.25 2.12
N GLY A 688 0.99 24.29 1.83
CA GLY A 688 0.58 22.98 1.30
C GLY A 688 0.42 21.89 2.35
N SER A 689 1.06 22.04 3.51
CA SER A 689 1.02 21.04 4.58
C SER A 689 -0.22 21.14 5.46
N GLY A 690 -0.83 22.32 5.57
CA GLY A 690 -1.88 22.55 6.55
C GLY A 690 -1.36 22.92 7.94
N LEU A 691 -0.06 23.24 8.08
CA LEU A 691 0.49 23.77 9.33
C LEU A 691 -0.02 25.18 9.62
N SER A 692 -0.24 25.99 8.58
CA SER A 692 -0.75 27.33 8.75
C SER A 692 -2.18 27.30 9.29
N ARG A 693 -2.37 27.97 10.43
CA ARG A 693 -3.68 28.20 11.04
C ARG A 693 -4.50 29.24 10.30
N ARG A 694 -3.95 29.85 9.25
CA ARG A 694 -4.66 30.78 8.37
C ARG A 694 -5.36 30.08 7.21
N ASN A 695 -5.09 28.79 7.00
CA ASN A 695 -5.84 27.97 6.04
C ASN A 695 -7.31 27.89 6.43
N ARG A 696 -8.21 28.01 5.47
CA ARG A 696 -9.67 28.02 5.65
C ARG A 696 -10.30 27.20 4.54
N VAL A 697 -10.91 26.07 4.89
CA VAL A 697 -11.57 25.14 3.97
C VAL A 697 -12.86 24.64 4.62
N CYS A 698 -13.89 24.36 3.83
CA CYS A 698 -15.14 23.76 4.30
C CYS A 698 -15.27 22.30 3.83
N ALA A 699 -16.09 21.52 4.54
CA ALA A 699 -16.25 20.10 4.24
C ALA A 699 -16.83 19.84 2.84
N ALA A 700 -17.71 20.71 2.34
CA ALA A 700 -18.26 20.59 0.99
C ALA A 700 -17.18 20.67 -0.09
N THR A 701 -16.20 21.56 0.07
CA THR A 701 -15.10 21.68 -0.89
C THR A 701 -14.18 20.48 -0.86
N GLU A 702 -13.89 19.90 0.32
CA GLU A 702 -13.11 18.66 0.41
C GLU A 702 -13.86 17.46 -0.19
N VAL A 703 -15.17 17.31 0.07
CA VAL A 703 -15.99 16.24 -0.51
C VAL A 703 -16.11 16.39 -2.01
N ASP A 704 -16.32 17.59 -2.54
CA ASP A 704 -16.36 17.82 -3.98
C ASP A 704 -15.02 17.54 -4.65
N LEU A 705 -13.89 17.88 -4.01
CA LEU A 705 -12.56 17.50 -4.49
C LEU A 705 -12.42 15.98 -4.59
N LEU A 706 -12.73 15.25 -3.52
CA LEU A 706 -12.63 13.79 -3.49
C LEU A 706 -13.54 13.14 -4.54
N LYS A 707 -14.79 13.61 -4.68
CA LYS A 707 -15.72 13.19 -5.74
C LYS A 707 -15.15 13.41 -7.15
N ALA A 708 -14.54 14.57 -7.37
CA ALA A 708 -14.00 14.92 -8.69
C ALA A 708 -12.75 14.09 -9.02
N VAL A 709 -11.84 13.91 -8.05
CA VAL A 709 -10.62 13.10 -8.17
C VAL A 709 -10.95 11.62 -8.38
N TRP A 710 -11.97 11.08 -7.70
CA TRP A 710 -12.42 9.70 -7.87
C TRP A 710 -12.75 9.34 -9.33
N LYS A 711 -13.22 10.32 -10.11
CA LYS A 711 -13.59 10.13 -11.52
C LYS A 711 -12.43 10.30 -12.50
N GLN A 712 -11.25 10.72 -12.03
CA GLN A 712 -10.09 10.94 -12.89
C GLN A 712 -9.35 9.62 -13.17
N PRO A 713 -8.60 9.52 -14.28
CA PRO A 713 -7.78 8.33 -14.55
C PRO A 713 -6.78 7.99 -13.44
N TYR A 714 -6.30 9.01 -12.71
CA TYR A 714 -5.40 8.87 -11.56
C TYR A 714 -6.13 8.67 -10.22
N GLY A 715 -7.47 8.59 -10.21
CA GLY A 715 -8.28 8.54 -9.00
C GLY A 715 -7.94 7.37 -8.09
N THR A 716 -7.69 6.18 -8.67
CA THR A 716 -7.28 4.98 -7.94
C THR A 716 -5.89 5.13 -7.31
N GLU A 717 -4.92 5.72 -8.01
CA GLU A 717 -3.59 5.99 -7.46
C GLU A 717 -3.68 6.97 -6.28
N PHE A 718 -4.44 8.06 -6.43
CA PHE A 718 -4.70 9.02 -5.36
C PHE A 718 -5.33 8.33 -4.14
N TYR A 719 -6.40 7.55 -4.35
CA TYR A 719 -7.09 6.80 -3.32
C TYR A 719 -6.14 5.91 -2.51
N HIS A 720 -5.22 5.20 -3.18
CA HIS A 720 -4.25 4.33 -2.51
C HIS A 720 -3.18 5.06 -1.68
N THR A 721 -3.01 6.37 -1.89
CA THR A 721 -2.12 7.18 -1.06
C THR A 721 -2.71 7.53 0.32
N LEU A 722 -4.02 7.37 0.52
CA LEU A 722 -4.67 7.66 1.80
C LEU A 722 -4.35 6.59 2.84
N SER A 723 -4.41 6.96 4.12
CA SER A 723 -4.17 5.99 5.20
C SER A 723 -5.34 5.01 5.30
N VAL A 724 -5.05 3.76 5.62
CA VAL A 724 -6.05 2.69 5.80
C VAL A 724 -6.30 2.47 7.29
N ALA A 725 -7.56 2.62 7.71
CA ALA A 725 -7.99 2.47 9.09
C ALA A 725 -7.56 1.12 9.68
N GLY A 726 -6.92 1.14 10.85
CA GLY A 726 -6.45 -0.07 11.53
C GLY A 726 -5.22 -0.75 10.89
N VAL A 727 -4.65 -0.21 9.81
CA VAL A 727 -3.58 -0.88 9.04
C VAL A 727 -2.33 -0.02 8.91
N ASP A 728 -2.46 1.21 8.39
CA ASP A 728 -1.30 2.04 8.08
C ASP A 728 -1.52 3.54 8.32
N GLY A 729 -0.44 4.31 8.15
CA GLY A 729 -0.44 5.76 8.26
C GLY A 729 -0.92 6.29 9.61
N THR A 730 -1.49 7.49 9.60
CA THR A 730 -1.91 8.21 10.82
C THR A 730 -3.15 7.62 11.49
N ILE A 731 -3.85 6.69 10.84
CA ILE A 731 -5.00 5.97 11.41
C ILE A 731 -4.70 4.49 11.65
N ARG A 732 -3.44 4.06 11.62
CA ARG A 732 -3.03 2.66 11.90
C ARG A 732 -3.56 2.11 13.22
N ARG A 733 -3.51 2.93 14.28
CA ARG A 733 -4.00 2.55 15.62
C ARG A 733 -5.47 2.96 15.85
N ARG A 734 -6.04 3.81 15.00
CA ARG A 734 -7.45 4.23 15.09
C ARG A 734 -8.31 3.18 14.40
N LEU A 735 -9.50 2.92 14.93
CA LEU A 735 -10.50 2.02 14.32
C LEU A 735 -10.06 0.55 14.21
N ALA A 736 -8.89 0.16 14.73
CA ALA A 736 -8.46 -1.22 14.82
C ALA A 736 -9.45 -2.04 15.65
N GLY A 737 -9.79 -3.25 15.18
CA GLY A 737 -10.79 -4.11 15.83
C GLY A 737 -12.25 -3.67 15.63
N THR A 738 -12.51 -2.64 14.82
CA THR A 738 -13.87 -2.19 14.48
C THR A 738 -14.23 -2.55 13.04
N ILE A 739 -15.52 -2.45 12.67
CA ILE A 739 -16.01 -2.68 11.31
C ILE A 739 -15.42 -1.70 10.28
N ALA A 740 -14.92 -0.53 10.73
CA ALA A 740 -14.27 0.44 9.87
C ALA A 740 -12.81 0.08 9.52
N ALA A 741 -12.20 -0.88 10.21
CA ALA A 741 -10.85 -1.32 9.89
C ALA A 741 -10.79 -1.86 8.45
N GLU A 742 -9.80 -1.45 7.67
CA GLU A 742 -9.64 -1.76 6.23
C GLU A 742 -10.72 -1.20 5.29
N TYR A 743 -11.81 -0.65 5.81
CA TYR A 743 -12.93 -0.12 5.02
C TYR A 743 -13.00 1.40 5.00
N VAL A 744 -12.20 2.09 5.83
CA VAL A 744 -12.06 3.55 5.83
C VAL A 744 -10.66 3.96 5.38
N PHE A 745 -10.62 4.82 4.37
CA PHE A 745 -9.43 5.33 3.70
C PHE A 745 -9.41 6.84 3.83
N ALA A 746 -8.56 7.40 4.70
CA ALA A 746 -8.68 8.80 5.06
C ALA A 746 -7.35 9.52 5.28
N LYS A 747 -7.40 10.83 5.10
CA LYS A 747 -6.38 11.76 5.55
C LYS A 747 -6.84 12.39 6.86
N THR A 748 -5.96 12.40 7.85
CA THR A 748 -6.18 13.09 9.12
C THR A 748 -5.58 14.50 9.12
N GLY A 749 -6.15 15.40 9.91
CA GLY A 749 -5.52 16.64 10.35
C GLY A 749 -5.65 16.84 11.85
N THR A 750 -4.61 17.39 12.48
CA THR A 750 -4.64 17.76 13.90
C THR A 750 -3.74 18.95 14.13
N LEU A 751 -4.27 19.97 14.81
CA LEU A 751 -3.51 21.06 15.44
C LEU A 751 -4.05 21.25 16.86
N ARG A 752 -3.49 22.19 17.62
CA ARG A 752 -3.87 22.45 19.02
C ARG A 752 -5.38 22.58 19.25
N ASN A 753 -6.11 23.25 18.35
CA ASN A 753 -7.55 23.50 18.44
C ASN A 753 -8.32 22.97 17.22
N THR A 754 -7.76 21.99 16.51
CA THR A 754 -8.34 21.50 15.25
C THR A 754 -8.21 19.99 15.15
N SER A 755 -9.28 19.33 14.72
CA SER A 755 -9.23 17.95 14.23
C SER A 755 -10.00 17.85 12.92
N SER A 756 -9.48 17.06 11.99
CA SER A 756 -10.17 16.78 10.74
C SER A 756 -9.92 15.35 10.25
N LEU A 757 -10.90 14.82 9.54
CA LEU A 757 -10.84 13.52 8.88
C LEU A 757 -11.64 13.59 7.57
N ALA A 758 -10.98 13.34 6.45
CA ALA A 758 -11.61 13.34 5.13
C ALA A 758 -11.11 12.17 4.28
N GLY A 759 -12.00 11.57 3.49
CA GLY A 759 -11.68 10.43 2.65
C GLY A 759 -12.90 9.61 2.25
N TYR A 760 -12.71 8.30 2.17
CA TYR A 760 -13.69 7.34 1.69
C TYR A 760 -14.00 6.27 2.73
N ALA A 761 -15.24 5.80 2.76
CA ALA A 761 -15.70 4.69 3.56
C ALA A 761 -16.47 3.72 2.66
N VAL A 762 -16.13 2.43 2.74
CA VAL A 762 -16.88 1.36 2.07
C VAL A 762 -17.90 0.81 3.05
N THR A 763 -19.18 0.84 2.70
CA THR A 763 -20.27 0.36 3.56
C THR A 763 -20.36 -1.18 3.57
N LEU A 764 -21.19 -1.74 4.46
CA LEU A 764 -21.48 -3.19 4.46
C LEU A 764 -22.13 -3.65 3.15
N ASP A 765 -22.91 -2.78 2.52
CA ASP A 765 -23.54 -3.05 1.23
C ASP A 765 -22.56 -2.88 0.05
N GLY A 766 -21.29 -2.57 0.33
CA GLY A 766 -20.24 -2.40 -0.68
C GLY A 766 -20.38 -1.11 -1.50
N GLU A 767 -21.00 -0.07 -0.93
CA GLU A 767 -21.03 1.26 -1.53
C GLU A 767 -19.86 2.11 -1.09
N ASP A 768 -19.35 2.92 -2.01
CA ASP A 768 -18.30 3.90 -1.72
C ASP A 768 -18.94 5.23 -1.29
N TRP A 769 -18.75 5.58 -0.03
CA TRP A 769 -19.12 6.88 0.51
C TRP A 769 -17.89 7.76 0.62
N CYS A 770 -18.05 9.04 0.32
CA CYS A 770 -17.04 10.07 0.49
C CYS A 770 -17.47 11.00 1.62
N PHE A 771 -16.52 11.44 2.45
CA PHE A 771 -16.82 12.29 3.60
C PHE A 771 -15.71 13.28 3.94
N SER A 772 -16.09 14.36 4.62
CA SER A 772 -15.19 15.31 5.29
C SER A 772 -15.83 15.75 6.60
N ILE A 773 -15.02 15.77 7.66
CA ILE A 773 -15.38 16.29 8.99
C ILE A 773 -14.23 17.21 9.41
N ILE A 774 -14.52 18.49 9.63
CA ILE A 774 -13.57 19.50 10.11
C ILE A 774 -14.14 20.12 11.38
N SER A 775 -13.39 20.04 12.48
CA SER A 775 -13.80 20.55 13.79
C SER A 775 -12.76 21.53 14.33
N ASN A 776 -13.17 22.72 14.74
CA ASN A 776 -12.31 23.74 15.36
C ASN A 776 -12.87 24.07 16.75
N GLY A 777 -12.05 23.95 17.78
CA GLY A 777 -12.46 24.16 19.17
C GLY A 777 -11.47 23.58 20.17
N PRO A 778 -11.79 23.64 21.48
CA PRO A 778 -10.83 23.36 22.54
C PRO A 778 -10.49 21.87 22.74
N ASN A 779 -11.24 20.93 22.16
CA ASN A 779 -11.10 19.50 22.48
C ASN A 779 -10.87 18.58 21.26
N PRO A 780 -9.73 18.70 20.55
CA PRO A 780 -9.41 17.84 19.40
C PRO A 780 -9.47 16.34 19.70
N SER A 781 -9.14 15.94 20.93
CA SER A 781 -9.17 14.53 21.34
C SER A 781 -10.60 13.95 21.30
N ALA A 782 -11.60 14.74 21.69
CA ALA A 782 -12.99 14.35 21.64
C ALA A 782 -13.54 14.36 20.20
N TYR A 783 -13.12 15.34 19.38
CA TYR A 783 -13.48 15.36 17.95
C TYR A 783 -12.97 14.10 17.23
N LYS A 784 -11.75 13.64 17.52
CA LYS A 784 -11.23 12.37 16.98
C LYS A 784 -12.07 11.15 17.35
N LYS A 785 -12.61 11.13 18.58
CA LYS A 785 -13.52 10.04 19.01
C LYS A 785 -14.81 10.08 18.21
N ALA A 786 -15.38 11.27 18.00
CA ALA A 786 -16.58 11.44 17.18
C ALA A 786 -16.36 11.10 15.71
N GLU A 787 -15.23 11.52 15.12
CA GLU A 787 -14.80 11.10 13.79
C GLU A 787 -14.76 9.56 13.67
N ASN A 788 -14.21 8.88 14.69
CA ASN A 788 -14.17 7.43 14.71
C ASN A 788 -15.57 6.81 14.77
N LEU A 789 -16.47 7.36 15.59
CA LEU A 789 -17.86 6.89 15.69
C LEU A 789 -18.61 7.02 14.35
N LEU A 790 -18.45 8.16 13.67
CA LEU A 790 -19.03 8.37 12.34
C LEU A 790 -18.41 7.41 11.30
N ALA A 791 -17.09 7.22 11.33
CA ALA A 791 -16.40 6.27 10.45
C ALA A 791 -16.89 4.82 10.63
N ILE A 792 -17.05 4.38 11.88
CA ILE A 792 -17.64 3.09 12.24
C ILE A 792 -19.05 2.99 11.70
N ARG A 793 -19.87 4.03 11.89
CA ARG A 793 -21.26 4.01 11.43
C ARG A 793 -21.39 4.01 9.90
N MET A 794 -20.52 4.72 9.19
CA MET A 794 -20.48 4.69 7.72
C MET A 794 -20.08 3.31 7.21
N ALA A 795 -18.99 2.73 7.73
CA ALA A 795 -18.55 1.40 7.31
C ALA A 795 -19.57 0.30 7.66
N GLY A 796 -20.24 0.43 8.81
CA GLY A 796 -21.32 -0.47 9.25
C GLY A 796 -22.70 -0.15 8.69
N PHE A 797 -22.82 0.76 7.72
CA PHE A 797 -24.11 1.12 7.16
C PHE A 797 -24.66 0.02 6.24
N SER A 798 -25.94 -0.31 6.39
CA SER A 798 -26.70 -1.15 5.46
C SER A 798 -28.11 -0.61 5.26
N TYR A 799 -28.65 -0.73 4.05
CA TYR A 799 -30.05 -0.45 3.76
C TYR A 799 -31.00 -1.48 4.36
N ASN A 800 -30.50 -2.62 4.85
CA ASN A 800 -31.29 -3.59 5.59
C ASN A 800 -31.48 -3.12 7.06
N PRO A 801 -32.71 -2.78 7.49
CA PRO A 801 -32.95 -2.25 8.82
C PRO A 801 -32.59 -3.25 9.94
N LEU A 802 -32.69 -4.56 9.69
CA LEU A 802 -32.35 -5.61 10.66
C LEU A 802 -30.83 -5.69 10.93
N VAL A 803 -30.00 -5.29 9.97
CA VAL A 803 -28.54 -5.22 10.11
C VAL A 803 -28.13 -3.93 10.85
N THR A 804 -28.82 -2.83 10.52
CA THR A 804 -28.57 -1.49 11.06
C THR A 804 -28.79 -1.38 12.58
N GLU A 805 -29.72 -2.15 13.14
CA GLU A 805 -29.98 -2.24 14.59
C GLU A 805 -29.00 -3.15 15.35
N ARG A 806 -28.45 -4.18 14.69
CA ARG A 806 -27.57 -5.19 15.31
C ARG A 806 -26.09 -4.83 15.27
N THR A 807 -25.71 -3.82 14.51
CA THR A 807 -24.30 -3.39 14.38
C THR A 807 -23.88 -2.67 15.67
N PRO A 808 -22.95 -3.22 16.48
CA PRO A 808 -22.59 -2.63 17.76
C PRO A 808 -21.93 -1.26 17.53
N VAL A 809 -22.50 -0.23 18.16
CA VAL A 809 -21.96 1.14 18.14
C VAL A 809 -21.00 1.39 19.31
N SER A 810 -20.97 0.51 20.33
CA SER A 810 -20.20 0.74 21.55
C SER A 810 -18.85 0.01 21.57
N GLY A 811 -17.80 0.78 21.84
CA GLY A 811 -16.54 0.27 22.39
C GLY A 811 -16.63 -0.02 23.89
N SER A 812 -17.65 -0.75 24.35
CA SER A 812 -17.85 -1.00 25.78
C SER A 812 -17.67 -2.48 26.14
N LYS A 813 -16.42 -2.83 26.48
CA LYS A 813 -15.97 -3.70 27.60
C LYS A 813 -14.58 -4.25 27.29
N LEU A 814 -13.57 -3.38 27.37
CA LEU A 814 -12.24 -3.84 27.81
C LEU A 814 -12.24 -3.69 29.33
N ARG A 815 -12.42 -4.80 30.05
CA ARG A 815 -12.15 -4.88 31.48
C ARG A 815 -10.66 -4.61 31.68
N TYR A 816 -10.33 -3.47 32.27
CA TYR A 816 -9.10 -3.34 33.04
C TYR A 816 -9.33 -4.09 34.35
N GLU A 817 -8.87 -5.34 34.44
CA GLU A 817 -8.67 -5.96 35.74
C GLU A 817 -7.50 -5.26 36.42
N ARG A 818 -7.81 -4.49 37.47
CA ARG A 818 -6.82 -4.03 38.45
C ARG A 818 -6.35 -5.26 39.21
N GLY A 819 -5.17 -5.77 38.85
CA GLY A 819 -4.39 -6.63 39.74
C GLY A 819 -3.81 -5.77 40.85
N SER A 820 -4.39 -5.85 42.04
CA SER A 820 -3.78 -5.40 43.28
C SER A 820 -2.55 -6.28 43.58
N GLY A 821 -1.37 -5.78 43.23
CA GLY A 821 -0.08 -6.31 43.65
C GLY A 821 0.78 -5.12 44.05
N THR A 822 0.99 -4.94 45.35
CA THR A 822 1.79 -3.89 45.96
C THR A 822 3.23 -3.93 45.45
N GLY A 823 3.64 -2.89 44.75
CA GLY A 823 5.02 -2.64 44.36
C GLY A 823 5.14 -1.18 43.89
N SER A 824 5.69 -0.34 44.75
CA SER A 824 5.89 1.09 44.54
C SER A 824 6.93 1.37 43.46
N SER A 825 6.52 2.00 42.36
CA SER A 825 7.35 2.96 41.61
C SER A 825 6.45 3.80 40.70
N GLU A 826 6.57 5.11 40.84
CA GLU A 826 5.92 6.13 40.01
C GLU A 826 6.48 6.04 38.57
N ASP A 827 5.64 5.69 37.59
CA ASP A 827 6.01 5.76 36.17
C ASP A 827 5.67 7.14 35.61
N GLU A 828 6.73 7.94 35.44
CA GLU A 828 6.78 9.19 34.71
C GLU A 828 6.50 8.98 33.21
N PHE A 829 5.80 9.97 32.64
CA PHE A 829 5.70 10.20 31.20
C PHE A 829 7.11 10.32 30.60
N ILE A 830 7.49 9.38 29.72
CA ILE A 830 8.64 9.57 28.84
C ILE A 830 8.19 10.41 27.63
N ASP A 831 8.41 11.70 27.81
CA ASP A 831 8.70 12.72 26.81
C ASP A 831 10.06 12.36 26.16
N ASP A 832 10.10 12.02 24.88
CA ASP A 832 11.36 11.87 24.14
C ASP A 832 11.62 13.15 23.36
N GLY A 833 12.13 14.12 24.10
CA GLY A 833 12.91 15.23 23.60
C GLY A 833 14.35 15.09 24.06
N SER A 834 15.27 15.03 23.09
CA SER A 834 16.67 15.48 23.14
C SER A 834 17.72 14.75 24.02
N GLU A 835 18.94 14.79 23.46
CA GLU A 835 20.27 14.48 24.02
C GLU A 835 20.71 13.00 23.93
N GLU A 836 21.82 12.62 23.28
CA GLU A 836 23.17 13.23 23.16
C GLU A 836 23.69 13.47 21.74
#